data_AF-A0A642VDW9-F1
#
_entry.id   AF-A0A642VDW9-F1
#
_cell.length_a   1.000
_cell.length_b   1.000
_cell.length_c   1.000
_cell.angle_alpha   90.00
_cell.angle_beta   90.00
_cell.angle_gamma   90.00
#
_symmetry.space_group_name_H-M   'P 1'
#
loop_
_entity.id
_entity.type
_entity.pdbx_description
1 polymer ?
#
loop_
_entity_poly.entity_id
_entity_poly.type
_entity_poly.pdbx_seq_one_letter_code
_entity_poly.pdbx_strand_id
1 'polypeptide(L)'
;MSTLGRDGELTGQLLGAARHFGSIVLDHYRQAGYLEIGSKDYSFESGVPPQNPGCGGLPTAKPNPGVCFLGHASRPPGHASLEAVDTVLFVLFVEASQSHGGAGGWPPANPNPGSSLQNKNPYRPVVCLDIILTNICSSRDIVFAVFVFRHLDRAQRVILGLGPVRAAQEGFRAVGRMVFGLIMKIPSVKAKVDKEVAEILEKVEADMIDRSLESYPELPQEGWTQERVSTVLDDLQNMKHSDYERGRVSGAVYHGGKDLLAVQADAYARYATANQLHPDVFPGVRKMESEVVSMVLKLFNAPETGCGTSTSGGTESLLLTCLAARQKAYEERGVTEPEIVAPVTIHAAFDKAAYYFKIKLVHAPIDSVTGRVDLASVRRLVNRNTVLIAGSAPNFPHGVIDDIEGLSEIAVKRGIPLHVDACLGSFVVPFLEEIGYSDGLPLFDFRVPGVTSISCDTHKYGFAPKGSSIIMYRDPEMRARQYFVSSDWSGGIYASPTLAGSRPGALMVGCWATLVSMGRSGYLQSAREIVDAAMQFRRAIESSDFPSLRVIGQPVGPVVAFTSDEINIYDLGDAMSKRGWHLASIQNPAALHIACTRLTVGHIDELLSDLKESVSELQKAGSTSASAQGTAALYGVAGSKKDELEYWFSEHLRMSGLYWGLTALDMMGAIDALPRDEVIAFVKSCQHSNGGFGAHPHHDSHLLYTLSAVQILLMEDALEDIDKDKVANYIASLQLDDGSFMGDEYGEIDTRFVFTAIQALSVLGKLSKIDTEKTSEWIKKCQNFDGGFGLIPGAESHAAQASRNHAGLMFLDSFGELTVNLAYTCVGTLSILGKLNEIDQDLLSWWLCERQVPEGGLNGRPEKKPDVCYSWWVLSCLGILGRLDWIDGSKLREFILNAQDTETGGIADREGDMPDVFHTVFGIAGLSLLGYENLQPIDPTYCLPQRVMNKVPKFNM
;
A
#
# COMPACT_ATOMS: atom_id res chain seq x y z
N MET A 1 -46.29 21.29 -9.03
CA MET A 1 -45.54 21.97 -10.11
C MET A 1 -44.06 22.19 -9.76
N SER A 2 -43.48 21.49 -8.78
CA SER A 2 -42.06 21.59 -8.40
C SER A 2 -41.28 20.27 -8.47
N THR A 3 -41.94 19.16 -8.82
CA THR A 3 -41.32 17.82 -8.95
C THR A 3 -40.53 17.69 -10.27
N LEU A 4 -41.16 18.05 -11.39
CA LEU A 4 -40.59 17.98 -12.76
C LEU A 4 -39.21 18.67 -12.97
N GLY A 5 -38.77 19.51 -12.03
CA GLY A 5 -37.43 20.10 -12.05
C GLY A 5 -36.35 19.20 -11.43
N ARG A 6 -36.69 18.43 -10.37
CA ARG A 6 -35.77 17.51 -9.71
C ARG A 6 -35.48 16.28 -10.56
N ASP A 7 -36.49 15.72 -11.24
CA ASP A 7 -36.39 14.42 -11.90
C ASP A 7 -35.35 14.39 -13.05
N GLY A 8 -35.18 15.51 -13.76
CA GLY A 8 -34.15 15.67 -14.79
C GLY A 8 -32.73 15.87 -14.23
N GLU A 9 -32.61 16.55 -13.09
CA GLU A 9 -31.35 16.77 -12.38
C GLU A 9 -30.85 15.45 -11.76
N LEU A 10 -31.76 14.71 -11.12
CA LEU A 10 -31.59 13.35 -10.59
C LEU A 10 -31.02 12.38 -11.63
N THR A 11 -31.66 12.33 -12.81
CA THR A 11 -31.26 11.44 -13.91
C THR A 11 -29.85 11.77 -14.40
N GLY A 12 -29.49 13.05 -14.50
CA GLY A 12 -28.15 13.50 -14.89
C GLY A 12 -27.07 13.13 -13.87
N GLN A 13 -27.38 13.20 -12.57
CA GLN A 13 -26.46 12.87 -11.48
C GLN A 13 -26.19 11.36 -11.38
N LEU A 14 -27.24 10.53 -11.39
CA LEU A 14 -27.12 9.07 -11.40
C LEU A 14 -26.30 8.58 -12.62
N LEU A 15 -26.56 9.17 -13.79
CA LEU A 15 -25.80 8.91 -15.01
C LEU A 15 -24.32 9.30 -14.88
N GLY A 16 -24.02 10.41 -14.18
CA GLY A 16 -22.66 10.84 -13.89
C GLY A 16 -21.87 9.81 -13.08
N ALA A 17 -22.44 9.30 -11.98
CA ALA A 17 -21.77 8.35 -11.10
C ALA A 17 -21.56 6.97 -11.74
N ALA A 18 -22.57 6.42 -12.43
CA ALA A 18 -22.43 5.14 -13.12
C ALA A 18 -21.38 5.21 -14.25
N ARG A 19 -21.32 6.34 -14.98
CA ARG A 19 -20.24 6.63 -15.94
C ARG A 19 -18.89 6.73 -15.26
N HIS A 20 -18.79 7.44 -14.15
CA HIS A 20 -17.54 7.63 -13.43
C HIS A 20 -16.95 6.30 -12.98
N PHE A 21 -17.76 5.40 -12.41
CA PHE A 21 -17.29 4.10 -11.95
C PHE A 21 -16.92 3.14 -13.10
N GLY A 22 -17.74 3.06 -14.15
CA GLY A 22 -17.40 2.23 -15.32
C GLY A 22 -16.15 2.76 -16.06
N SER A 23 -16.00 4.08 -16.16
CA SER A 23 -14.78 4.72 -16.68
C SER A 23 -13.59 4.42 -15.77
N ILE A 24 -13.75 4.43 -14.44
CA ILE A 24 -12.69 3.99 -13.52
C ILE A 24 -12.23 2.57 -13.87
N VAL A 25 -13.13 1.59 -14.04
CA VAL A 25 -12.71 0.21 -14.36
C VAL A 25 -11.97 0.14 -15.71
N LEU A 26 -12.49 0.79 -16.76
CA LEU A 26 -11.86 0.78 -18.10
C LEU A 26 -10.57 1.60 -18.16
N ASP A 27 -10.51 2.76 -17.51
CA ASP A 27 -9.31 3.57 -17.42
C ASP A 27 -8.20 2.84 -16.64
N HIS A 28 -8.53 2.11 -15.57
CA HIS A 28 -7.55 1.28 -14.86
C HIS A 28 -7.07 0.09 -15.71
N TYR A 29 -7.87 -0.40 -16.66
CA TYR A 29 -7.45 -1.43 -17.61
C TYR A 29 -6.58 -0.86 -18.77
N ARG A 30 -6.89 0.34 -19.27
CA ARG A 30 -5.98 1.12 -20.16
C ARG A 30 -4.61 1.38 -19.50
N GLN A 31 -4.60 1.54 -18.18
CA GLN A 31 -3.41 1.70 -17.34
C GLN A 31 -2.67 0.39 -17.04
N ALA A 32 -3.27 -0.77 -17.30
CA ALA A 32 -2.62 -2.07 -17.11
C ALA A 32 -2.03 -2.64 -18.41
N GLY A 33 -2.19 -1.94 -19.56
CA GLY A 33 -1.49 -2.24 -20.82
C GLY A 33 -2.14 -3.30 -21.72
N TYR A 34 -3.36 -3.77 -21.39
CA TYR A 34 -4.02 -4.88 -22.08
C TYR A 34 -4.97 -4.48 -23.24
N LEU A 35 -4.96 -3.20 -23.66
CA LEU A 35 -5.70 -2.70 -24.82
C LEU A 35 -4.72 -2.06 -25.81
N GLU A 36 -4.76 -2.51 -27.07
CA GLU A 36 -3.92 -1.96 -28.13
C GLU A 36 -4.74 -1.33 -29.27
N ILE A 37 -4.27 -0.14 -29.69
CA ILE A 37 -4.41 0.48 -31.02
C ILE A 37 -5.75 1.19 -31.35
N GLY A 38 -5.61 2.41 -31.93
CA GLY A 38 -6.37 2.73 -33.14
C GLY A 38 -7.26 3.97 -33.13
N SER A 39 -6.70 5.18 -33.03
CA SER A 39 -7.45 6.39 -33.39
C SER A 39 -7.83 6.39 -34.88
N LYS A 40 -9.11 6.22 -35.19
CA LYS A 40 -9.70 6.58 -36.48
C LYS A 40 -10.93 7.45 -36.26
N ASP A 41 -10.95 8.59 -36.93
CA ASP A 41 -12.03 9.55 -36.89
C ASP A 41 -13.35 8.94 -37.39
N TYR A 42 -14.45 9.31 -36.73
CA TYR A 42 -15.79 8.90 -37.12
C TYR A 42 -16.25 9.67 -38.37
N SER A 43 -16.54 8.95 -39.45
CA SER A 43 -17.43 9.41 -40.52
C SER A 43 -18.40 8.29 -40.90
N PHE A 44 -19.70 8.54 -40.72
CA PHE A 44 -20.77 7.61 -41.07
C PHE A 44 -20.84 7.36 -42.59
N GLU A 45 -20.90 6.09 -43.02
CA GLU A 45 -21.72 5.67 -44.16
C GLU A 45 -21.99 4.15 -44.15
N SER A 46 -23.04 3.73 -44.86
CA SER A 46 -23.70 2.42 -44.72
C SER A 46 -23.18 1.33 -45.68
N GLY A 47 -23.09 0.06 -45.23
CA GLY A 47 -22.81 -1.08 -46.12
C GLY A 47 -22.99 -2.47 -45.48
N VAL A 48 -23.54 -3.42 -46.26
CA VAL A 48 -23.92 -4.81 -45.86
C VAL A 48 -22.76 -5.81 -46.14
N PRO A 49 -22.58 -6.89 -45.34
CA PRO A 49 -21.39 -7.77 -45.40
C PRO A 49 -21.55 -9.02 -46.30
N PRO A 50 -20.45 -9.75 -46.56
CA PRO A 50 -20.58 -11.20 -46.77
C PRO A 50 -19.46 -12.10 -46.17
N GLN A 51 -19.93 -13.14 -45.46
CA GLN A 51 -19.55 -14.56 -45.59
C GLN A 51 -18.23 -15.14 -45.00
N ASN A 52 -18.45 -16.05 -44.04
CA ASN A 52 -17.60 -17.15 -43.56
C ASN A 52 -17.50 -18.27 -44.65
N PRO A 53 -16.51 -19.19 -44.67
CA PRO A 53 -16.61 -20.40 -43.81
C PRO A 53 -15.28 -21.15 -43.47
N GLY A 54 -15.33 -22.11 -42.52
CA GLY A 54 -14.34 -23.21 -42.46
C GLY A 54 -14.26 -24.01 -41.14
N CYS A 55 -14.97 -25.14 -41.02
CA CYS A 55 -14.96 -26.00 -39.84
C CYS A 55 -14.01 -27.23 -39.93
N GLY A 56 -13.58 -27.75 -38.78
CA GLY A 56 -13.08 -29.13 -38.58
C GLY A 56 -11.78 -29.22 -37.77
N GLY A 57 -11.60 -30.12 -36.80
CA GLY A 57 -12.52 -31.11 -36.24
C GLY A 57 -11.93 -31.86 -35.02
N LEU A 58 -12.79 -32.40 -34.16
CA LEU A 58 -12.53 -33.32 -33.03
C LEU A 58 -12.08 -34.73 -33.55
N PRO A 59 -11.46 -35.67 -32.76
CA PRO A 59 -12.07 -36.18 -31.50
C PRO A 59 -11.22 -36.93 -30.41
N THR A 60 -11.74 -36.92 -29.16
CA THR A 60 -11.71 -38.04 -28.13
C THR A 60 -10.36 -38.48 -27.51
N ALA A 61 -10.24 -39.15 -26.34
CA ALA A 61 -11.18 -39.90 -25.47
C ALA A 61 -10.83 -39.92 -23.94
N LYS A 62 -11.73 -40.51 -23.13
CA LYS A 62 -11.70 -40.86 -21.67
C LYS A 62 -10.65 -41.98 -21.33
N PRO A 63 -10.38 -42.47 -20.07
CA PRO A 63 -11.23 -42.51 -18.84
C PRO A 63 -10.63 -42.50 -17.38
N ASN A 64 -11.44 -42.04 -16.41
CA ASN A 64 -12.04 -42.74 -15.23
C ASN A 64 -11.45 -44.09 -14.67
N PRO A 65 -11.73 -44.51 -13.41
CA PRO A 65 -11.48 -43.89 -12.07
C PRO A 65 -10.93 -44.90 -11.00
N GLY A 66 -10.76 -44.54 -9.71
CA GLY A 66 -10.49 -45.57 -8.67
C GLY A 66 -10.36 -45.18 -7.17
N VAL A 67 -11.46 -45.35 -6.42
CA VAL A 67 -11.57 -45.82 -5.00
C VAL A 67 -11.07 -44.93 -3.83
N CYS A 68 -11.81 -45.01 -2.72
CA CYS A 68 -11.77 -44.16 -1.51
C CYS A 68 -11.43 -44.99 -0.24
N PHE A 69 -10.85 -44.37 0.80
CA PHE A 69 -11.03 -44.79 2.21
C PHE A 69 -10.78 -43.64 3.22
N LEU A 70 -11.56 -43.63 4.31
CA LEU A 70 -11.55 -42.64 5.40
C LEU A 70 -10.46 -42.90 6.47
N GLY A 71 -9.92 -41.82 7.05
CA GLY A 71 -9.12 -41.88 8.29
C GLY A 71 -8.76 -40.48 8.83
N HIS A 72 -9.18 -40.16 10.06
CA HIS A 72 -8.82 -38.90 10.74
C HIS A 72 -7.34 -38.90 11.18
N ALA A 73 -6.59 -37.86 10.79
CA ALA A 73 -5.44 -37.35 11.53
C ALA A 73 -5.14 -35.89 11.13
N SER A 74 -4.68 -35.08 12.07
CA SER A 74 -4.53 -33.61 11.97
C SER A 74 -3.47 -33.17 10.93
N ARG A 75 -3.67 -31.98 10.34
CA ARG A 75 -2.71 -31.30 9.44
C ARG A 75 -2.49 -29.82 9.82
N PRO A 76 -1.39 -29.19 9.37
CA PRO A 76 -0.79 -28.02 10.02
C PRO A 76 -1.36 -26.67 9.54
N PRO A 77 -1.11 -25.57 10.28
CA PRO A 77 -1.46 -24.22 9.82
C PRO A 77 -0.46 -23.71 8.77
N GLY A 78 -0.96 -23.25 7.62
CA GLY A 78 -0.16 -22.56 6.61
C GLY A 78 -0.91 -22.42 5.29
N HIS A 79 -0.87 -21.22 4.71
CA HIS A 79 -1.38 -20.88 3.36
C HIS A 79 -2.90 -20.95 3.14
N ALA A 80 -3.65 -20.33 4.06
CA ALA A 80 -4.91 -19.67 3.76
C ALA A 80 -4.82 -18.20 4.21
N SER A 81 -5.45 -17.30 3.44
CA SER A 81 -5.66 -15.86 3.69
C SER A 81 -4.48 -15.02 4.22
N LEU A 82 -3.80 -14.34 3.28
CA LEU A 82 -2.98 -13.15 3.57
C LEU A 82 -3.79 -11.84 3.52
N GLU A 83 -5.12 -11.94 3.45
CA GLU A 83 -6.07 -10.83 3.25
C GLU A 83 -6.48 -10.08 4.53
N ALA A 84 -5.90 -10.43 5.69
CA ALA A 84 -6.40 -10.02 7.00
C ALA A 84 -5.65 -8.84 7.67
N VAL A 85 -4.66 -8.21 7.02
CA VAL A 85 -3.81 -7.20 7.65
C VAL A 85 -3.45 -6.06 6.68
N ASP A 86 -4.23 -4.97 6.70
CA ASP A 86 -3.77 -3.55 6.72
C ASP A 86 -4.81 -2.59 6.13
N THR A 87 -5.76 -2.13 6.97
CA THR A 87 -6.69 -1.07 6.58
C THR A 87 -7.02 -0.15 7.77
N VAL A 88 -6.12 0.81 8.04
CA VAL A 88 -6.37 1.90 9.01
C VAL A 88 -5.86 3.22 8.46
N LEU A 89 -6.67 3.89 7.62
CA LEU A 89 -6.91 5.35 7.61
C LEU A 89 -7.88 5.74 6.47
N PHE A 90 -9.18 5.95 6.74
CA PHE A 90 -10.01 6.90 5.96
C PHE A 90 -11.35 7.35 6.61
N VAL A 91 -11.35 7.77 7.89
CA VAL A 91 -12.44 8.62 8.43
C VAL A 91 -11.88 9.69 9.36
N LEU A 92 -12.17 10.96 9.06
CA LEU A 92 -12.30 12.05 10.04
C LEU A 92 -13.15 13.16 9.40
N PHE A 93 -14.05 13.75 10.20
CA PHE A 93 -15.23 14.57 9.82
C PHE A 93 -16.36 13.72 9.21
N VAL A 94 -17.60 13.73 9.72
CA VAL A 94 -18.25 14.69 10.65
C VAL A 94 -18.99 13.95 11.79
N GLU A 95 -18.86 14.44 13.02
CA GLU A 95 -19.78 14.10 14.11
C GLU A 95 -20.08 15.37 14.95
N ALA A 96 -21.37 15.71 15.13
CA ALA A 96 -21.97 16.32 16.34
C ALA A 96 -23.27 17.12 16.06
N SER A 97 -24.44 16.46 16.05
CA SER A 97 -25.76 16.96 16.54
C SER A 97 -26.81 15.84 16.36
N GLN A 98 -27.73 15.45 17.27
CA GLN A 98 -28.10 15.96 18.61
C GLN A 98 -28.56 14.85 19.60
N SER A 99 -28.66 15.25 20.88
CA SER A 99 -29.40 14.71 22.05
C SER A 99 -30.80 14.11 21.77
N HIS A 100 -31.36 13.16 22.54
CA HIS A 100 -31.42 12.93 24.00
C HIS A 100 -31.58 11.41 24.34
N GLY A 101 -31.61 10.88 25.58
CA GLY A 101 -31.47 11.40 26.97
C GLY A 101 -31.92 10.34 28.00
N GLY A 102 -31.58 10.46 29.28
CA GLY A 102 -31.98 9.49 30.33
C GLY A 102 -31.47 9.84 31.72
N ALA A 103 -32.35 9.94 32.71
CA ALA A 103 -32.06 10.56 34.01
C ALA A 103 -31.78 9.57 35.15
N GLY A 104 -30.95 10.00 36.11
CA GLY A 104 -30.75 9.37 37.43
C GLY A 104 -29.86 10.29 38.27
N GLY A 105 -30.27 10.67 39.49
CA GLY A 105 -29.64 11.82 40.17
C GLY A 105 -29.54 11.76 41.69
N TRP A 106 -29.03 12.89 42.23
CA TRP A 106 -28.83 13.25 43.66
C TRP A 106 -27.69 12.55 44.43
N PRO A 107 -27.06 13.21 45.41
CA PRO A 107 -26.71 14.64 45.53
C PRO A 107 -25.23 14.89 45.96
N PRO A 108 -24.73 16.15 45.95
CA PRO A 108 -23.31 16.44 46.20
C PRO A 108 -22.95 16.70 47.67
N ALA A 109 -21.68 16.44 48.02
CA ALA A 109 -21.04 16.93 49.24
C ALA A 109 -19.83 17.83 48.90
N ASN A 110 -19.63 18.87 49.70
CA ASN A 110 -18.55 19.88 49.66
C ASN A 110 -18.18 20.13 51.16
N PRO A 111 -17.07 20.79 51.57
CA PRO A 111 -16.04 21.47 50.77
C PRO A 111 -14.55 21.40 51.26
N ASN A 112 -13.65 21.99 50.45
CA ASN A 112 -12.44 22.75 50.86
C ASN A 112 -11.23 22.02 51.52
N PRO A 113 -10.04 22.69 51.66
CA PRO A 113 -9.31 23.49 50.66
C PRO A 113 -7.77 23.25 50.69
N GLY A 114 -6.99 23.82 49.75
CA GLY A 114 -5.51 23.72 49.79
C GLY A 114 -4.71 24.69 48.90
N SER A 115 -4.50 25.92 49.40
CA SER A 115 -3.28 26.75 49.27
C SER A 115 -2.42 26.68 47.97
N SER A 116 -2.34 27.77 47.16
CA SER A 116 -1.24 28.79 47.19
C SER A 116 0.08 28.31 46.53
N LEU A 117 0.84 29.06 45.70
CA LEU A 117 1.03 30.51 45.53
C LEU A 117 1.55 30.90 44.13
N GLN A 118 1.50 32.21 43.87
CA GLN A 118 1.98 33.03 42.75
C GLN A 118 3.37 32.74 42.12
N ASN A 119 3.48 32.86 40.79
CA ASN A 119 4.27 33.91 40.09
C ASN A 119 4.05 33.83 38.56
N LYS A 120 3.53 34.88 37.89
CA LYS A 120 4.23 36.05 37.31
C LYS A 120 5.22 35.73 36.17
N ASN A 121 4.81 35.99 34.92
CA ASN A 121 5.52 36.92 34.04
C ASN A 121 4.57 37.53 32.97
N PRO A 122 4.80 38.76 32.48
CA PRO A 122 3.86 39.49 31.62
C PRO A 122 4.17 39.37 30.11
N TYR A 123 3.48 40.19 29.30
CA TYR A 123 3.52 40.33 27.83
C TYR A 123 2.65 39.36 27.00
N ARG A 124 1.40 39.78 26.80
CA ARG A 124 0.70 39.64 25.50
C ARG A 124 0.25 41.04 25.05
N PRO A 125 0.42 41.42 23.77
CA PRO A 125 -0.26 42.59 23.23
C PRO A 125 -1.75 42.26 23.06
N VAL A 126 -2.62 43.01 23.74
CA VAL A 126 -4.07 42.95 23.52
C VAL A 126 -4.42 43.96 22.43
N VAL A 127 -4.76 43.46 21.24
CA VAL A 127 -5.42 44.25 20.19
C VAL A 127 -6.50 43.38 19.54
N CYS A 128 -7.75 43.85 19.63
CA CYS A 128 -8.94 43.38 18.91
C CYS A 128 -9.31 41.88 18.99
N LEU A 129 -9.98 41.49 20.08
CA LEU A 129 -10.91 40.35 20.07
C LEU A 129 -12.36 40.72 20.47
N ASP A 130 -12.65 42.00 20.68
CA ASP A 130 -13.96 42.47 21.21
C ASP A 130 -15.04 42.70 20.15
N ILE A 131 -14.74 42.51 18.86
CA ILE A 131 -15.70 42.71 17.75
C ILE A 131 -16.33 41.39 17.24
N ILE A 132 -15.78 40.23 17.65
CA ILE A 132 -16.22 38.91 17.16
C ILE A 132 -17.06 38.14 18.21
N LEU A 133 -16.95 38.49 19.50
CA LEU A 133 -17.59 37.74 20.60
C LEU A 133 -19.09 38.04 20.83
N THR A 134 -19.69 38.97 20.09
CA THR A 134 -21.10 39.38 20.27
C THR A 134 -22.13 38.63 19.42
N ASN A 135 -21.72 37.70 18.54
CA ASN A 135 -22.64 37.00 17.61
C ASN A 135 -22.38 35.48 17.45
N ILE A 136 -21.59 34.84 18.32
CA ILE A 136 -21.35 33.38 18.26
C ILE A 136 -22.38 32.69 19.15
N CYS A 137 -23.46 32.18 18.56
CA CYS A 137 -24.65 31.72 19.30
C CYS A 137 -24.97 30.22 19.16
N SER A 138 -24.06 29.41 18.61
CA SER A 138 -24.20 27.94 18.59
C SER A 138 -22.87 27.21 18.77
N SER A 139 -22.93 25.97 19.29
CA SER A 139 -21.77 25.07 19.41
C SER A 139 -21.12 24.78 18.05
N ARG A 140 -21.94 24.70 16.98
CA ARG A 140 -21.49 24.57 15.59
C ARG A 140 -20.54 25.71 15.19
N ASP A 141 -20.85 26.95 15.56
CA ASP A 141 -20.03 28.11 15.19
C ASP A 141 -18.70 28.12 15.96
N ILE A 142 -18.67 27.54 17.17
CA ILE A 142 -17.43 27.29 17.93
C ILE A 142 -16.61 26.18 17.27
N VAL A 143 -17.22 25.07 16.85
CA VAL A 143 -16.54 23.98 16.12
C VAL A 143 -15.97 24.49 14.79
N PHE A 144 -16.74 25.29 14.05
CA PHE A 144 -16.29 25.93 12.81
C PHE A 144 -15.16 26.93 13.06
N ALA A 145 -15.24 27.76 14.09
CA ALA A 145 -14.15 28.66 14.48
C ALA A 145 -12.88 27.89 14.87
N VAL A 146 -12.99 26.77 15.58
CA VAL A 146 -11.86 25.89 15.92
C VAL A 146 -11.29 25.21 14.68
N PHE A 147 -12.13 24.75 13.74
CA PHE A 147 -11.72 24.19 12.46
C PHE A 147 -10.93 25.22 11.62
N VAL A 148 -11.54 26.39 11.36
CA VAL A 148 -10.91 27.50 10.64
C VAL A 148 -9.62 27.93 11.33
N PHE A 149 -9.60 28.03 12.67
CA PHE A 149 -8.39 28.34 13.42
C PHE A 149 -7.30 27.26 13.25
N ARG A 150 -7.62 25.96 13.34
CA ARG A 150 -6.64 24.86 13.10
C ARG A 150 -6.06 24.93 11.68
N HIS A 151 -6.87 25.24 10.68
CA HIS A 151 -6.42 25.34 9.29
C HIS A 151 -5.60 26.62 9.02
N LEU A 152 -6.02 27.78 9.54
CA LEU A 152 -5.26 29.03 9.46
C LEU A 152 -3.93 28.95 10.20
N ASP A 153 -3.91 28.39 11.41
CA ASP A 153 -2.70 28.13 12.20
C ASP A 153 -1.75 27.14 11.48
N ARG A 154 -2.30 26.12 10.78
CA ARG A 154 -1.51 25.23 9.92
C ARG A 154 -0.93 25.97 8.70
N ALA A 155 -1.70 26.81 8.01
CA ALA A 155 -1.23 27.59 6.87
C ALA A 155 -0.17 28.62 7.32
N GLN A 156 -0.43 29.35 8.39
CA GLN A 156 0.48 30.32 9.01
C GLN A 156 1.81 29.65 9.41
N ARG A 157 1.78 28.44 10.01
CA ARG A 157 2.99 27.66 10.29
C ARG A 157 3.83 27.37 9.05
N VAL A 158 3.21 26.95 7.94
CA VAL A 158 3.95 26.65 6.69
C VAL A 158 4.56 27.93 6.12
N ILE A 159 3.81 29.03 6.10
CA ILE A 159 4.25 30.34 5.58
C ILE A 159 5.38 30.93 6.45
N LEU A 160 5.29 30.85 7.78
CA LEU A 160 6.36 31.28 8.69
C LEU A 160 7.57 30.34 8.65
N GLY A 161 7.34 29.03 8.54
CA GLY A 161 8.37 27.99 8.49
C GLY A 161 9.28 28.10 7.28
N LEU A 162 8.68 28.12 6.08
CA LEU A 162 9.40 28.12 4.80
C LEU A 162 9.65 29.53 4.24
N GLY A 163 8.93 30.54 4.75
CA GLY A 163 8.87 31.89 4.17
C GLY A 163 7.82 31.96 3.04
N PRO A 164 7.26 33.16 2.74
CA PRO A 164 6.11 33.28 1.84
C PRO A 164 6.40 32.80 0.42
N VAL A 165 7.59 33.10 -0.13
CA VAL A 165 7.99 32.68 -1.48
C VAL A 165 8.11 31.15 -1.57
N ARG A 166 8.76 30.51 -0.60
CA ARG A 166 8.99 29.05 -0.63
C ARG A 166 7.74 28.27 -0.23
N ALA A 167 6.89 28.81 0.66
CA ALA A 167 5.56 28.27 0.93
C ALA A 167 4.65 28.37 -0.31
N ALA A 168 4.74 29.45 -1.10
CA ALA A 168 4.05 29.54 -2.38
C ALA A 168 4.63 28.56 -3.43
N GLN A 169 5.94 28.35 -3.46
CA GLN A 169 6.57 27.32 -4.32
C GLN A 169 6.18 25.90 -3.91
N GLU A 170 6.16 25.56 -2.62
CA GLU A 170 5.69 24.26 -2.15
C GLU A 170 4.18 24.10 -2.31
N GLY A 171 3.40 25.17 -2.17
CA GLY A 171 1.99 25.20 -2.55
C GLY A 171 1.80 24.94 -4.05
N PHE A 172 2.58 25.61 -4.90
CA PHE A 172 2.58 25.39 -6.36
C PHE A 172 3.10 24.01 -6.74
N ARG A 173 4.03 23.41 -6.00
CA ARG A 173 4.45 22.00 -6.16
C ARG A 173 3.42 21.02 -5.62
N ALA A 174 2.66 21.36 -4.59
CA ALA A 174 1.60 20.50 -4.06
C ALA A 174 0.38 20.51 -4.99
N VAL A 175 -0.05 21.69 -5.43
CA VAL A 175 -1.01 21.88 -6.54
C VAL A 175 -0.45 21.26 -7.81
N GLY A 176 0.85 21.41 -8.08
CA GLY A 176 1.55 20.80 -9.21
C GLY A 176 1.54 19.28 -9.15
N ARG A 177 1.72 18.64 -7.98
CA ARG A 177 1.57 17.20 -7.75
C ARG A 177 0.12 16.74 -7.83
N MET A 178 -0.82 17.59 -7.41
CA MET A 178 -2.26 17.32 -7.54
C MET A 178 -2.71 17.38 -9.01
N VAL A 179 -2.33 18.45 -9.73
CA VAL A 179 -2.58 18.65 -11.17
C VAL A 179 -1.80 17.62 -12.00
N PHE A 180 -0.55 17.30 -11.66
CA PHE A 180 0.19 16.20 -12.28
C PHE A 180 -0.44 14.85 -11.97
N GLY A 181 -0.98 14.65 -10.75
CA GLY A 181 -1.78 13.48 -10.40
C GLY A 181 -3.10 13.41 -11.17
N LEU A 182 -3.70 14.54 -11.54
CA LEU A 182 -4.87 14.63 -12.42
C LEU A 182 -4.49 14.43 -13.90
N ILE A 183 -3.34 14.93 -14.35
CA ILE A 183 -2.77 14.71 -15.68
C ILE A 183 -2.35 13.25 -15.86
N MET A 184 -1.78 12.63 -14.83
CA MET A 184 -1.51 11.20 -14.75
C MET A 184 -2.79 10.36 -14.55
N LYS A 185 -3.96 10.99 -14.34
CA LYS A 185 -5.27 10.34 -14.49
C LYS A 185 -5.87 10.55 -15.88
N ILE A 186 -5.27 11.37 -16.76
CA ILE A 186 -5.70 11.46 -18.17
C ILE A 186 -5.29 10.17 -18.87
N PRO A 187 -6.23 9.41 -19.48
CA PRO A 187 -5.96 8.07 -19.99
C PRO A 187 -4.81 8.00 -21.01
N SER A 188 -4.68 8.99 -21.89
CA SER A 188 -3.64 9.04 -22.92
C SER A 188 -2.23 9.28 -22.37
N VAL A 189 -2.10 10.01 -21.25
CA VAL A 189 -0.81 10.21 -20.57
C VAL A 189 -0.45 8.96 -19.78
N LYS A 190 -1.41 8.39 -19.04
CA LYS A 190 -1.14 7.24 -18.17
C LYS A 190 -0.87 5.95 -18.97
N ALA A 191 -1.62 5.67 -20.03
CA ALA A 191 -1.35 4.51 -20.89
C ALA A 191 0.06 4.53 -21.52
N LYS A 192 0.58 5.72 -21.87
CA LYS A 192 1.96 5.87 -22.35
C LYS A 192 2.97 5.54 -21.25
N VAL A 193 2.76 6.09 -20.06
CA VAL A 193 3.58 5.90 -18.86
C VAL A 193 3.59 4.44 -18.41
N ASP A 194 2.43 3.78 -18.34
CA ASP A 194 2.33 2.40 -17.89
C ASP A 194 2.94 1.41 -18.89
N LYS A 195 2.84 1.70 -20.20
CA LYS A 195 3.59 0.97 -21.23
C LYS A 195 5.10 1.11 -21.02
N GLU A 196 5.60 2.33 -20.80
CA GLU A 196 7.01 2.56 -20.48
C GLU A 196 7.43 1.80 -19.19
N VAL A 197 6.60 1.74 -18.14
CA VAL A 197 6.89 0.91 -16.96
C VAL A 197 6.88 -0.59 -17.27
N ALA A 198 5.88 -1.10 -18.01
CA ALA A 198 5.78 -2.53 -18.31
C ALA A 198 6.98 -3.02 -19.13
N GLU A 199 7.37 -2.24 -20.15
CA GLU A 199 8.59 -2.48 -20.93
C GLU A 199 9.87 -2.39 -20.10
N ILE A 200 9.87 -1.70 -18.95
CA ILE A 200 11.01 -1.68 -18.02
C ILE A 200 10.94 -2.89 -17.06
N LEU A 201 9.77 -3.25 -16.56
CA LEU A 201 9.59 -4.41 -15.67
C LEU A 201 9.98 -5.73 -16.35
N GLU A 202 9.55 -5.95 -17.60
CA GLU A 202 9.93 -7.15 -18.37
C GLU A 202 11.46 -7.23 -18.58
N LYS A 203 12.12 -6.09 -18.83
CA LYS A 203 13.58 -6.02 -18.94
C LYS A 203 14.27 -6.30 -17.60
N VAL A 204 13.76 -5.74 -16.49
CA VAL A 204 14.26 -6.01 -15.15
C VAL A 204 14.09 -7.47 -14.76
N GLU A 205 12.95 -8.11 -15.09
CA GLU A 205 12.75 -9.54 -14.86
C GLU A 205 13.76 -10.38 -15.67
N ALA A 206 13.94 -10.07 -16.97
CA ALA A 206 14.89 -10.75 -17.83
C ALA A 206 16.36 -10.56 -17.40
N ASP A 207 16.70 -9.41 -16.83
CA ASP A 207 18.04 -9.13 -16.29
C ASP A 207 18.29 -9.73 -14.89
N MET A 208 17.23 -10.01 -14.11
CA MET A 208 17.33 -10.54 -12.74
C MET A 208 17.11 -12.05 -12.61
N ILE A 209 16.33 -12.68 -13.48
CA ILE A 209 16.00 -14.11 -13.39
C ILE A 209 16.83 -14.93 -14.39
N ASP A 210 17.88 -15.59 -13.88
CA ASP A 210 18.62 -16.59 -14.66
C ASP A 210 17.81 -17.89 -14.76
N ARG A 211 17.07 -18.04 -15.87
CA ARG A 211 16.25 -19.22 -16.17
C ARG A 211 17.07 -20.48 -16.52
N SER A 212 18.41 -20.43 -16.47
CA SER A 212 19.27 -21.61 -16.67
C SER A 212 19.54 -22.42 -15.39
N LEU A 213 19.27 -21.85 -14.21
CA LEU A 213 19.44 -22.51 -12.92
C LEU A 213 18.20 -23.32 -12.53
N GLU A 214 18.39 -24.41 -11.78
CA GLU A 214 17.28 -25.17 -11.20
C GLU A 214 16.54 -24.32 -10.16
N SER A 215 15.21 -24.28 -10.28
CA SER A 215 14.33 -23.64 -9.29
C SER A 215 13.72 -24.69 -8.36
N TYR A 216 13.63 -24.35 -7.07
CA TYR A 216 13.13 -25.23 -6.02
C TYR A 216 11.92 -24.57 -5.32
N PRO A 217 10.71 -24.61 -5.93
CA PRO A 217 9.51 -23.97 -5.37
C PRO A 217 8.93 -24.71 -4.15
N GLU A 218 9.34 -25.96 -3.93
CA GLU A 218 8.90 -26.81 -2.84
C GLU A 218 10.11 -27.36 -2.06
N LEU A 219 9.89 -27.76 -0.80
CA LEU A 219 10.91 -28.47 -0.03
C LEU A 219 11.22 -29.82 -0.67
N PRO A 220 12.50 -30.23 -0.77
CA PRO A 220 12.84 -31.53 -1.34
C PRO A 220 12.31 -32.67 -0.46
N GLN A 221 11.74 -33.69 -1.11
CA GLN A 221 11.13 -34.85 -0.43
C GLN A 221 12.12 -35.61 0.48
N GLU A 222 13.41 -35.59 0.13
CA GLU A 222 14.52 -36.10 0.94
C GLU A 222 15.57 -35.01 1.15
N GLY A 223 16.16 -34.97 2.35
CA GLY A 223 17.22 -34.02 2.68
C GLY A 223 18.47 -34.26 1.82
N TRP A 224 19.03 -33.18 1.25
CA TRP A 224 20.20 -33.26 0.38
C TRP A 224 21.48 -33.60 1.15
N THR A 225 22.45 -34.18 0.44
CA THR A 225 23.81 -34.37 0.98
C THR A 225 24.56 -33.04 1.04
N GLN A 226 25.60 -32.96 1.88
CA GLN A 226 26.39 -31.74 2.03
C GLN A 226 27.08 -31.33 0.73
N GLU A 227 27.50 -32.30 -0.08
CA GLU A 227 28.10 -32.08 -1.40
C GLU A 227 27.11 -31.41 -2.35
N ARG A 228 25.86 -31.90 -2.42
CA ARG A 228 24.83 -31.28 -3.27
C ARG A 228 24.53 -29.85 -2.82
N VAL A 229 24.41 -29.61 -1.51
CA VAL A 229 24.22 -28.25 -0.98
C VAL A 229 25.41 -27.36 -1.34
N SER A 230 26.66 -27.85 -1.22
CA SER A 230 27.84 -27.09 -1.61
C SER A 230 27.84 -26.73 -3.10
N THR A 231 27.56 -27.70 -3.99
CA THR A 231 27.51 -27.44 -5.43
C THR A 231 26.46 -26.38 -5.79
N VAL A 232 25.25 -26.46 -5.24
CA VAL A 232 24.21 -25.45 -5.48
C VAL A 232 24.62 -24.07 -4.92
N LEU A 233 25.30 -24.01 -3.77
CA LEU A 233 25.84 -22.75 -3.25
C LEU A 233 26.95 -22.17 -4.14
N ASP A 234 27.83 -23.02 -4.68
CA ASP A 234 28.87 -22.62 -5.63
C ASP A 234 28.24 -22.09 -6.94
N ASP A 235 27.22 -22.78 -7.48
CA ASP A 235 26.49 -22.35 -8.69
C ASP A 235 25.80 -21.00 -8.49
N LEU A 236 25.09 -20.82 -7.36
CA LEU A 236 24.44 -19.56 -6.99
C LEU A 236 25.45 -18.43 -6.73
N GLN A 237 26.62 -18.72 -6.16
CA GLN A 237 27.67 -17.73 -5.95
C GLN A 237 28.33 -17.30 -7.26
N ASN A 238 28.41 -18.19 -8.26
CA ASN A 238 28.96 -17.91 -9.58
C ASN A 238 27.95 -17.29 -10.57
N MET A 239 26.73 -16.95 -10.13
CA MET A 239 25.77 -16.18 -10.92
C MET A 239 26.39 -14.88 -11.43
N LYS A 240 25.99 -14.45 -12.63
CA LYS A 240 26.46 -13.20 -13.24
C LYS A 240 26.08 -11.99 -12.37
N HIS A 241 27.03 -11.50 -11.60
CA HIS A 241 26.87 -10.37 -10.69
C HIS A 241 27.82 -9.21 -11.05
N SER A 242 27.53 -8.01 -10.53
CA SER A 242 28.43 -6.85 -10.62
C SER A 242 29.80 -7.14 -10.01
N ASP A 243 30.89 -6.65 -10.63
CA ASP A 243 32.26 -6.84 -10.15
C ASP A 243 32.57 -5.95 -8.94
N TYR A 244 32.04 -6.34 -7.78
CA TYR A 244 32.31 -5.68 -6.51
C TYR A 244 33.72 -5.97 -6.00
N GLU A 245 34.35 -7.08 -6.38
CA GLU A 245 35.71 -7.46 -5.94
C GLU A 245 36.75 -6.46 -6.45
N ARG A 246 36.59 -5.93 -7.67
CA ARG A 246 37.40 -4.80 -8.21
C ARG A 246 36.91 -3.42 -7.79
N GLY A 247 36.05 -3.33 -6.76
CA GLY A 247 35.59 -2.05 -6.22
C GLY A 247 34.72 -1.22 -7.17
N ARG A 248 34.14 -1.83 -8.21
CA ARG A 248 33.36 -1.12 -9.25
C ARG A 248 31.90 -0.83 -8.86
N VAL A 249 31.51 -1.13 -7.62
CA VAL A 249 30.17 -0.89 -7.08
C VAL A 249 30.24 0.18 -5.99
N SER A 250 29.41 1.22 -6.10
CA SER A 250 29.30 2.28 -5.10
C SER A 250 28.78 1.73 -3.77
N GLY A 251 29.55 1.90 -2.69
CA GLY A 251 29.19 1.38 -1.37
C GLY A 251 29.14 -0.15 -1.36
N ALA A 252 27.94 -0.72 -1.14
CA ALA A 252 27.65 -2.16 -1.03
C ALA A 252 28.57 -2.97 -0.08
N VAL A 253 29.79 -3.29 -0.53
CA VAL A 253 30.83 -4.06 0.17
C VAL A 253 31.95 -3.11 0.62
N TYR A 254 32.12 -2.98 1.94
CA TYR A 254 32.93 -1.91 2.52
C TYR A 254 34.42 -2.27 2.71
N HIS A 255 34.74 -3.57 2.86
CA HIS A 255 36.11 -4.07 3.05
C HIS A 255 36.56 -5.08 1.99
N GLY A 256 35.81 -6.17 1.81
CA GLY A 256 36.06 -7.24 0.81
C GLY A 256 37.32 -8.09 1.00
N GLY A 257 38.32 -7.65 1.77
CA GLY A 257 39.55 -8.40 1.99
C GLY A 257 39.34 -9.78 2.65
N LYS A 258 39.89 -10.84 2.02
CA LYS A 258 39.72 -12.25 2.40
C LYS A 258 40.20 -12.58 3.83
N ASP A 259 41.27 -11.94 4.29
CA ASP A 259 41.82 -12.17 5.64
C ASP A 259 40.83 -11.78 6.75
N LEU A 260 40.13 -10.66 6.59
CA LEU A 260 39.11 -10.23 7.55
C LEU A 260 37.86 -11.12 7.49
N LEU A 261 37.46 -11.54 6.28
CA LEU A 261 36.37 -12.49 6.10
C LEU A 261 36.66 -13.84 6.78
N ALA A 262 37.91 -14.32 6.74
CA ALA A 262 38.30 -15.53 7.44
C ALA A 262 38.16 -15.41 8.97
N VAL A 263 38.55 -14.27 9.56
CA VAL A 263 38.34 -13.98 11.00
C VAL A 263 36.85 -13.92 11.33
N GLN A 264 36.03 -13.30 10.47
CA GLN A 264 34.58 -13.21 10.65
C GLN A 264 33.90 -14.59 10.53
N ALA A 265 34.34 -15.45 9.61
CA ALA A 265 33.81 -16.80 9.42
C ALA A 265 34.13 -17.72 10.61
N ASP A 266 35.36 -17.69 11.13
CA ASP A 266 35.74 -18.42 12.36
C ASP A 266 34.94 -17.93 13.57
N ALA A 267 34.77 -16.61 13.73
CA ALA A 267 33.93 -16.02 14.78
C ALA A 267 32.46 -16.45 14.66
N TYR A 268 31.91 -16.49 13.44
CA TYR A 268 30.55 -16.94 13.18
C TYR A 268 30.37 -18.42 13.50
N ALA A 269 31.27 -19.29 13.01
CA ALA A 269 31.21 -20.74 13.21
C ALA A 269 31.21 -21.13 14.70
N ARG A 270 32.01 -20.43 15.52
CA ARG A 270 32.08 -20.66 16.99
C ARG A 270 30.79 -20.30 17.74
N TYR A 271 29.98 -19.38 17.21
CA TYR A 271 28.81 -18.81 17.90
C TYR A 271 27.51 -18.91 17.09
N ALA A 272 27.46 -19.78 16.08
CA ALA A 272 26.33 -19.92 15.15
C ALA A 272 24.97 -20.19 15.84
N THR A 273 24.98 -20.85 17.00
CA THR A 273 23.79 -21.15 17.81
C THR A 273 23.45 -20.09 18.87
N ALA A 274 24.26 -19.04 19.00
CA ALA A 274 24.12 -18.07 20.07
C ALA A 274 22.97 -17.08 19.82
N ASN A 275 22.09 -16.93 20.80
CA ASN A 275 20.98 -15.99 20.78
C ASN A 275 21.15 -14.93 21.89
N GLN A 276 21.19 -13.65 21.51
CA GLN A 276 21.41 -12.56 22.48
C GLN A 276 20.23 -12.34 23.45
N LEU A 277 19.09 -13.02 23.25
CA LEU A 277 17.95 -13.04 24.17
C LEU A 277 18.26 -13.78 25.49
N HIS A 278 19.23 -14.70 25.49
CA HIS A 278 19.59 -15.55 26.64
C HIS A 278 21.00 -15.21 27.15
N PRO A 279 21.18 -14.08 27.87
CA PRO A 279 22.48 -13.63 28.36
C PRO A 279 23.05 -14.52 29.47
N ASP A 280 22.22 -15.35 30.09
CA ASP A 280 22.56 -16.41 31.05
C ASP A 280 23.18 -17.63 30.34
N VAL A 281 22.65 -18.01 29.18
CA VAL A 281 23.18 -19.11 28.34
C VAL A 281 24.41 -18.65 27.55
N PHE A 282 24.43 -17.40 27.06
CA PHE A 282 25.49 -16.84 26.22
C PHE A 282 26.17 -15.60 26.83
N PRO A 283 26.72 -15.67 28.07
CA PRO A 283 27.30 -14.50 28.75
C PRO A 283 28.51 -13.92 28.02
N GLY A 284 29.25 -14.75 27.26
CA GLY A 284 30.34 -14.30 26.39
C GLY A 284 29.87 -13.35 25.28
N VAL A 285 28.72 -13.63 24.66
CA VAL A 285 28.12 -12.75 23.63
C VAL A 285 27.63 -11.45 24.26
N ARG A 286 26.98 -11.52 25.43
CA ARG A 286 26.57 -10.31 26.17
C ARG A 286 27.76 -9.44 26.58
N LYS A 287 28.90 -10.04 26.94
CA LYS A 287 30.16 -9.31 27.18
C LYS A 287 30.64 -8.61 25.90
N MET A 288 30.73 -9.33 24.79
CA MET A 288 31.21 -8.79 23.51
C MET A 288 30.30 -7.68 22.97
N GLU A 289 28.97 -7.82 23.03
CA GLU A 289 27.99 -6.77 22.71
C GLU A 289 28.25 -5.50 23.54
N SER A 290 28.51 -5.67 24.85
CA SER A 290 28.83 -4.56 25.75
C SER A 290 30.15 -3.86 25.42
N GLU A 291 31.15 -4.61 24.96
CA GLU A 291 32.44 -4.07 24.54
C GLU A 291 32.35 -3.35 23.19
N VAL A 292 31.61 -3.88 22.22
CA VAL A 292 31.32 -3.19 20.95
C VAL A 292 30.63 -1.85 21.21
N VAL A 293 29.56 -1.84 22.01
CA VAL A 293 28.86 -0.60 22.39
C VAL A 293 29.82 0.38 23.09
N SER A 294 30.68 -0.09 23.99
CA SER A 294 31.66 0.77 24.68
C SER A 294 32.75 1.33 23.75
N MET A 295 33.24 0.54 22.80
CA MET A 295 34.23 0.99 21.80
C MET A 295 33.65 2.09 20.90
N VAL A 296 32.40 1.92 20.43
CA VAL A 296 31.74 2.92 19.58
C VAL A 296 31.37 4.18 20.38
N LEU A 297 30.89 4.05 21.63
CA LEU A 297 30.66 5.21 22.51
C LEU A 297 31.93 6.06 22.70
N LYS A 298 33.08 5.42 22.91
CA LYS A 298 34.37 6.12 23.02
C LYS A 298 34.82 6.75 21.71
N LEU A 299 34.52 6.12 20.56
CA LEU A 299 34.84 6.67 19.24
C LEU A 299 34.08 7.98 18.95
N PHE A 300 32.84 8.11 19.46
CA PHE A 300 32.01 9.32 19.32
C PHE A 300 32.06 10.23 20.56
N ASN A 301 33.12 10.14 21.37
CA ASN A 301 33.37 11.02 22.53
C ASN A 301 32.19 11.10 23.53
N ALA A 302 31.49 9.98 23.75
CA ALA A 302 30.36 9.93 24.69
C ALA A 302 30.80 10.26 26.13
N PRO A 303 29.95 10.95 26.94
CA PRO A 303 30.22 11.19 28.34
C PRO A 303 30.19 9.88 29.16
N GLU A 304 30.56 9.94 30.44
CA GLU A 304 30.50 8.78 31.34
C GLU A 304 29.08 8.21 31.52
N THR A 305 28.05 9.03 31.34
CA THR A 305 26.64 8.62 31.31
C THR A 305 26.23 7.95 29.99
N GLY A 306 27.07 8.04 28.97
CA GLY A 306 26.82 7.58 27.61
C GLY A 306 26.58 6.08 27.56
N CYS A 307 25.54 5.67 26.87
CA CYS A 307 25.12 4.28 26.81
C CYS A 307 24.48 3.94 25.46
N GLY A 308 24.25 2.66 25.17
CA GLY A 308 23.69 2.24 23.89
C GLY A 308 23.22 0.80 23.88
N THR A 309 22.87 0.33 22.68
CA THR A 309 22.46 -1.06 22.37
C THR A 309 22.86 -1.41 20.93
N SER A 310 23.16 -2.68 20.67
CA SER A 310 23.34 -3.14 19.28
C SER A 310 22.02 -3.46 18.60
N THR A 311 21.93 -3.12 17.32
CA THR A 311 20.77 -3.31 16.43
C THR A 311 21.19 -4.09 15.19
N SER A 312 20.22 -4.57 14.42
CA SER A 312 20.42 -5.25 13.13
C SER A 312 20.96 -4.35 12.02
N GLY A 313 20.86 -3.03 12.15
CA GLY A 313 21.29 -2.08 11.13
C GLY A 313 20.81 -0.66 11.39
N GLY A 314 21.32 0.29 10.60
CA GLY A 314 21.01 1.72 10.74
C GLY A 314 19.51 2.02 10.75
N THR A 315 18.73 1.33 9.91
CA THR A 315 17.25 1.44 9.92
C THR A 315 16.65 1.15 11.29
N GLU A 316 17.07 0.09 12.00
CA GLU A 316 16.57 -0.19 13.35
C GLU A 316 17.07 0.84 14.36
N SER A 317 18.33 1.30 14.25
CA SER A 317 18.86 2.39 15.10
C SER A 317 18.07 3.70 14.96
N LEU A 318 17.67 4.06 13.75
CA LEU A 318 16.86 5.25 13.45
C LEU A 318 15.40 5.08 13.88
N LEU A 319 14.82 3.88 13.72
CA LEU A 319 13.48 3.55 14.24
C LEU A 319 13.45 3.67 15.78
N LEU A 320 14.40 3.06 16.49
CA LEU A 320 14.48 3.12 17.95
C LEU A 320 14.70 4.55 18.45
N THR A 321 15.50 5.35 17.74
CA THR A 321 15.66 6.79 18.03
C THR A 321 14.31 7.53 17.99
N CYS A 322 13.54 7.34 16.92
CA CYS A 322 12.25 8.00 16.74
C CYS A 322 11.23 7.53 17.79
N LEU A 323 11.24 6.23 18.12
CA LEU A 323 10.42 5.65 19.19
C LEU A 323 10.77 6.27 20.56
N ALA A 324 12.04 6.28 20.94
CA ALA A 324 12.51 6.84 22.21
C ALA A 324 12.15 8.32 22.36
N ALA A 325 12.32 9.12 21.30
CA ALA A 325 11.95 10.53 21.29
C ALA A 325 10.43 10.74 21.40
N ARG A 326 9.62 9.92 20.71
CA ARG A 326 8.16 9.91 20.84
C ARG A 326 7.73 9.58 22.27
N GLN A 327 8.26 8.52 22.87
CA GLN A 327 7.89 8.11 24.23
C GLN A 327 8.28 9.17 25.25
N LYS A 328 9.52 9.70 25.20
CA LYS A 328 9.95 10.80 26.07
C LYS A 328 8.99 12.00 26.00
N ALA A 329 8.61 12.42 24.80
CA ALA A 329 7.69 13.55 24.61
C ALA A 329 6.23 13.25 25.01
N TYR A 330 5.79 12.00 24.92
CA TYR A 330 4.49 11.58 25.43
C TYR A 330 4.48 11.62 26.97
N GLU A 331 5.46 11.01 27.61
CA GLU A 331 5.52 10.85 29.07
C GLU A 331 5.84 12.17 29.82
N GLU A 332 6.70 13.04 29.27
CA GLU A 332 7.12 14.28 29.95
C GLU A 332 6.37 15.52 29.49
N ARG A 333 5.81 15.52 28.28
CA ARG A 333 5.17 16.69 27.65
C ARG A 333 3.73 16.44 27.18
N GLY A 334 3.20 15.21 27.29
CA GLY A 334 1.84 14.87 26.87
C GLY A 334 1.60 14.98 25.36
N VAL A 335 2.63 14.85 24.53
CA VAL A 335 2.51 15.04 23.07
C VAL A 335 1.82 13.84 22.41
N THR A 336 0.60 14.04 21.90
CA THR A 336 -0.20 13.03 21.21
C THR A 336 -0.13 13.09 19.67
N GLU A 337 0.19 14.26 19.10
CA GLU A 337 0.42 14.47 17.66
C GLU A 337 1.91 14.78 17.40
N PRO A 338 2.84 13.81 17.54
CA PRO A 338 4.29 14.08 17.54
C PRO A 338 4.83 14.51 16.16
N GLU A 339 5.79 15.44 16.15
CA GLU A 339 6.47 15.90 14.92
C GLU A 339 8.00 15.74 15.01
N ILE A 340 8.66 15.39 13.90
CA ILE A 340 10.12 15.37 13.75
C ILE A 340 10.51 16.45 12.73
N VAL A 341 11.56 17.23 13.02
CA VAL A 341 12.12 18.20 12.06
C VAL A 341 13.50 17.71 11.63
N ALA A 342 13.67 17.43 10.35
CA ALA A 342 14.91 16.87 9.78
C ALA A 342 15.18 17.44 8.37
N PRO A 343 16.42 17.46 7.86
CA PRO A 343 16.74 17.89 6.51
C PRO A 343 16.04 17.04 5.44
N VAL A 344 15.76 17.59 4.26
CA VAL A 344 15.27 16.82 3.08
C VAL A 344 16.26 15.75 2.60
N THR A 345 17.52 15.82 3.05
CA THR A 345 18.59 14.84 2.80
C THR A 345 18.72 13.75 3.87
N ILE A 346 17.85 13.75 4.90
CA ILE A 346 17.84 12.72 5.95
C ILE A 346 17.52 11.34 5.35
N HIS A 347 17.96 10.26 5.99
CA HIS A 347 17.72 8.91 5.50
C HIS A 347 16.23 8.53 5.53
N ALA A 348 15.71 7.89 4.48
CA ALA A 348 14.30 7.47 4.34
C ALA A 348 13.78 6.49 5.43
N ALA A 349 14.67 6.03 6.33
CA ALA A 349 14.25 5.36 7.55
C ALA A 349 13.47 6.28 8.52
N PHE A 350 13.63 7.61 8.41
CA PHE A 350 12.78 8.56 9.14
C PHE A 350 11.35 8.60 8.58
N ASP A 351 11.14 8.53 7.26
CA ASP A 351 9.80 8.36 6.68
C ASP A 351 9.18 7.01 7.09
N LYS A 352 9.99 5.94 7.14
CA LYS A 352 9.55 4.64 7.66
C LYS A 352 9.16 4.70 9.15
N ALA A 353 9.93 5.44 9.97
CA ALA A 353 9.60 5.68 11.38
C ALA A 353 8.33 6.53 11.55
N ALA A 354 8.17 7.56 10.71
CA ALA A 354 6.98 8.39 10.63
C ALA A 354 5.73 7.57 10.31
N TYR A 355 5.83 6.67 9.33
CA TYR A 355 4.77 5.74 8.93
C TYR A 355 4.40 4.74 10.04
N TYR A 356 5.38 3.98 10.57
CA TYR A 356 5.13 2.95 11.59
C TYR A 356 4.66 3.53 12.92
N PHE A 357 5.27 4.62 13.39
CA PHE A 357 4.99 5.18 14.72
C PHE A 357 4.00 6.35 14.69
N LYS A 358 3.36 6.61 13.55
CA LYS A 358 2.41 7.73 13.30
C LYS A 358 2.96 9.08 13.79
N ILE A 359 4.20 9.37 13.39
CA ILE A 359 4.90 10.61 13.68
C ILE A 359 4.92 11.46 12.41
N LYS A 360 4.65 12.76 12.50
CA LYS A 360 4.69 13.64 11.34
C LYS A 360 6.12 14.13 11.07
N LEU A 361 6.72 13.67 9.99
CA LEU A 361 8.03 14.16 9.53
C LEU A 361 7.87 15.50 8.79
N VAL A 362 8.70 16.47 9.15
CA VAL A 362 8.71 17.84 8.60
C VAL A 362 10.09 18.11 8.01
N HIS A 363 10.18 18.02 6.69
CA HIS A 363 11.42 18.23 5.96
C HIS A 363 11.82 19.71 5.91
N ALA A 364 12.96 20.03 6.52
CA ALA A 364 13.65 21.30 6.40
C ALA A 364 14.48 21.32 5.11
N PRO A 365 14.51 22.45 4.38
CA PRO A 365 15.30 22.56 3.17
C PRO A 365 16.81 22.59 3.46
N ILE A 366 17.59 22.20 2.47
CA ILE A 366 19.04 22.48 2.42
C ILE A 366 19.33 23.79 1.69
N ASP A 367 20.49 24.38 2.01
CA ASP A 367 21.17 25.40 1.22
C ASP A 367 21.82 24.76 -0.01
N SER A 368 21.65 25.37 -1.18
CA SER A 368 22.05 24.77 -2.46
C SER A 368 23.55 24.89 -2.78
N VAL A 369 24.31 25.69 -2.04
CA VAL A 369 25.75 25.91 -2.27
C VAL A 369 26.57 25.00 -1.35
N THR A 370 26.20 24.94 -0.08
CA THR A 370 26.88 24.12 0.95
C THR A 370 26.36 22.69 0.98
N GLY A 371 25.09 22.46 0.62
CA GLY A 371 24.40 21.17 0.76
C GLY A 371 23.96 20.84 2.19
N ARG A 372 24.10 21.78 3.14
CA ARG A 372 23.74 21.65 4.56
C ARG A 372 22.32 22.14 4.82
N VAL A 373 21.68 21.67 5.90
CA VAL A 373 20.35 22.13 6.33
C VAL A 373 20.25 23.64 6.66
N ASP A 374 19.17 24.30 6.24
CA ASP A 374 18.87 25.69 6.63
C ASP A 374 18.39 25.76 8.08
N LEU A 375 19.33 26.08 8.98
CA LEU A 375 19.07 26.33 10.40
C LEU A 375 18.00 27.40 10.66
N ALA A 376 17.87 28.41 9.79
CA ALA A 376 16.84 29.42 9.95
C ALA A 376 15.44 28.83 9.67
N SER A 377 15.30 27.90 8.73
CA SER A 377 14.05 27.15 8.54
C SER A 377 13.78 26.20 9.70
N VAL A 378 14.77 25.44 10.18
CA VAL A 378 14.61 24.57 11.36
C VAL A 378 14.10 25.36 12.57
N ARG A 379 14.69 26.53 12.88
CA ARG A 379 14.26 27.43 13.98
C ARG A 379 12.78 27.84 13.89
N ARG A 380 12.20 27.91 12.68
CA ARG A 380 10.81 28.33 12.41
C ARG A 380 9.83 27.15 12.33
N LEU A 381 10.30 25.95 11.96
CA LEU A 381 9.50 24.72 11.89
C LEU A 381 9.29 24.08 13.27
N VAL A 382 10.29 24.17 14.16
CA VAL A 382 10.24 23.63 15.52
C VAL A 382 9.14 24.28 16.37
N ASN A 383 8.26 23.46 16.92
CA ASN A 383 7.07 23.86 17.65
C ASN A 383 6.78 22.95 18.87
N ARG A 384 5.63 23.15 19.54
CA ARG A 384 5.28 22.44 20.79
C ARG A 384 5.06 20.93 20.63
N ASN A 385 4.75 20.47 19.42
CA ASN A 385 4.59 19.06 19.09
C ASN A 385 5.91 18.41 18.63
N THR A 386 6.97 19.19 18.40
CA THR A 386 8.25 18.66 17.95
C THR A 386 8.90 17.82 19.05
N VAL A 387 9.17 16.55 18.75
CA VAL A 387 9.75 15.55 19.67
C VAL A 387 11.22 15.26 19.40
N LEU A 388 11.69 15.51 18.17
CA LEU A 388 13.06 15.27 17.74
C LEU A 388 13.48 16.27 16.67
N ILE A 389 14.72 16.73 16.75
CA ILE A 389 15.47 17.31 15.64
C ILE A 389 16.49 16.25 15.17
N ALA A 390 16.71 16.11 13.86
CA ALA A 390 17.75 15.23 13.33
C ALA A 390 18.64 15.96 12.31
N GLY A 391 19.87 15.46 12.12
CA GLY A 391 20.80 15.86 11.05
C GLY A 391 21.76 14.71 10.75
N SER A 392 22.48 14.77 9.62
CA SER A 392 23.34 13.66 9.17
C SER A 392 24.83 13.99 9.15
N ALA A 393 25.66 12.97 9.40
CA ALA A 393 27.11 13.06 9.41
C ALA A 393 27.78 11.85 8.72
N PRO A 394 27.88 11.83 7.37
CA PRO A 394 27.22 12.71 6.41
C PRO A 394 25.85 12.17 5.99
N ASN A 395 25.08 12.97 5.25
CA ASN A 395 23.89 12.47 4.55
C ASN A 395 24.25 11.50 3.41
N PHE A 396 23.35 10.56 3.14
CA PHE A 396 23.52 9.57 2.06
C PHE A 396 23.54 10.21 0.66
N PRO A 397 22.61 11.12 0.28
CA PRO A 397 22.56 11.61 -1.10
C PRO A 397 23.84 12.33 -1.52
N HIS A 398 24.30 13.32 -0.75
CA HIS A 398 25.35 14.24 -1.20
C HIS A 398 26.72 14.05 -0.51
N GLY A 399 26.80 13.24 0.55
CA GLY A 399 28.04 13.08 1.33
C GLY A 399 28.41 14.31 2.18
N VAL A 400 27.45 15.23 2.38
CA VAL A 400 27.64 16.46 3.17
C VAL A 400 27.29 16.21 4.64
N ILE A 401 28.08 16.78 5.55
CA ILE A 401 27.83 16.78 7.00
C ILE A 401 27.04 18.05 7.35
N ASP A 402 25.91 17.88 8.03
CA ASP A 402 25.07 18.99 8.49
C ASP A 402 25.73 19.80 9.62
N ASP A 403 25.25 21.03 9.84
CA ASP A 403 25.68 21.88 10.96
C ASP A 403 25.03 21.41 12.28
N ILE A 404 25.60 20.36 12.87
CA ILE A 404 25.11 19.74 14.11
C ILE A 404 25.24 20.70 15.31
N GLU A 405 26.27 21.57 15.34
CA GLU A 405 26.43 22.59 16.38
C GLU A 405 25.27 23.59 16.34
N GLY A 406 24.95 24.10 15.15
CA GLY A 406 23.81 24.99 14.91
C GLY A 406 22.46 24.33 15.18
N LEU A 407 22.29 23.02 14.87
CA LEU A 407 21.10 22.26 15.27
C LEU A 407 21.02 22.10 16.80
N SER A 408 22.15 21.89 17.47
CA SER A 408 22.27 21.76 18.92
C SER A 408 21.84 23.03 19.65
N GLU A 409 22.21 24.23 19.16
CA GLU A 409 21.69 25.49 19.73
C GLU A 409 20.16 25.52 19.79
N ILE A 410 19.50 25.04 18.73
CA ILE A 410 18.05 25.01 18.59
C ILE A 410 17.45 23.99 19.55
N ALA A 411 18.03 22.79 19.58
CA ALA A 411 17.65 21.67 20.43
C ALA A 411 17.71 22.05 21.92
N VAL A 412 18.86 22.55 22.39
CA VAL A 412 19.09 23.01 23.77
C VAL A 412 18.14 24.13 24.14
N LYS A 413 18.01 25.17 23.30
CA LYS A 413 17.13 26.32 23.56
C LYS A 413 15.64 25.96 23.65
N ARG A 414 15.23 24.84 23.05
CA ARG A 414 13.85 24.37 23.02
C ARG A 414 13.56 23.20 23.97
N GLY A 415 14.58 22.59 24.56
CA GLY A 415 14.43 21.37 25.36
C GLY A 415 13.96 20.16 24.52
N ILE A 416 14.49 20.01 23.31
CA ILE A 416 14.11 18.95 22.37
C ILE A 416 15.34 18.08 22.08
N PRO A 417 15.22 16.74 22.09
CA PRO A 417 16.26 15.82 21.64
C PRO A 417 16.82 16.16 20.24
N LEU A 418 18.14 16.01 20.08
CA LEU A 418 18.83 16.02 18.78
C LEU A 418 19.44 14.65 18.51
N HIS A 419 19.16 14.10 17.34
CA HIS A 419 19.82 12.91 16.82
C HIS A 419 20.83 13.27 15.72
N VAL A 420 21.96 12.56 15.69
CA VAL A 420 22.91 12.61 14.59
C VAL A 420 22.94 11.25 13.89
N ASP A 421 22.48 11.22 12.65
CA ASP A 421 22.60 10.07 11.78
C ASP A 421 24.02 9.97 11.24
N ALA A 422 24.87 9.24 11.96
CA ALA A 422 26.21 8.85 11.52
C ALA A 422 26.23 7.39 11.03
N CYS A 423 25.09 6.82 10.61
CA CYS A 423 25.03 5.46 10.06
C CYS A 423 26.04 5.28 8.93
N LEU A 424 26.02 6.19 7.95
CA LEU A 424 26.96 6.21 6.83
C LEU A 424 28.36 6.69 7.23
N GLY A 425 28.48 7.69 8.12
CA GLY A 425 29.78 8.22 8.56
C GLY A 425 30.62 7.21 9.34
N SER A 426 29.96 6.35 10.12
CA SER A 426 30.48 5.10 10.67
C SER A 426 31.88 5.30 11.28
N PHE A 427 32.86 4.49 10.88
CA PHE A 427 34.26 4.54 11.33
C PHE A 427 35.15 5.37 10.38
N VAL A 428 34.59 6.34 9.64
CA VAL A 428 35.36 7.32 8.84
C VAL A 428 35.26 8.71 9.45
N VAL A 429 34.03 9.23 9.65
CA VAL A 429 33.79 10.60 10.14
C VAL A 429 34.47 10.89 11.48
N PRO A 430 34.48 9.97 12.48
CA PRO A 430 35.25 10.14 13.72
C PRO A 430 36.75 10.37 13.57
N PHE A 431 37.35 9.99 12.44
CA PHE A 431 38.79 10.13 12.22
C PHE A 431 39.16 11.31 11.32
N LEU A 432 38.21 12.01 10.68
CA LEU A 432 38.49 13.11 9.73
C LEU A 432 39.42 14.18 10.32
N GLU A 433 39.18 14.56 11.57
CA GLU A 433 40.01 15.50 12.33
C GLU A 433 41.45 15.02 12.49
N GLU A 434 41.67 13.72 12.75
CA GLU A 434 42.99 13.11 12.95
C GLU A 434 43.74 12.82 11.64
N ILE A 435 43.02 12.60 10.54
CA ILE A 435 43.65 12.33 9.23
C ILE A 435 43.98 13.62 8.45
N GLY A 436 43.55 14.79 8.93
CA GLY A 436 43.90 16.10 8.37
C GLY A 436 42.79 16.82 7.61
N TYR A 437 41.54 16.36 7.70
CA TYR A 437 40.37 16.97 7.05
C TYR A 437 39.47 17.70 8.06
N SER A 438 40.08 18.54 8.90
CA SER A 438 39.40 19.33 9.94
C SER A 438 38.89 20.71 9.48
N ASP A 439 39.43 21.26 8.39
CA ASP A 439 39.09 22.61 7.92
C ASP A 439 37.61 22.72 7.50
N GLY A 440 36.81 23.45 8.29
CA GLY A 440 35.39 23.68 8.04
C GLY A 440 34.45 22.52 8.43
N LEU A 441 34.97 21.50 9.11
CA LEU A 441 34.21 20.38 9.68
C LEU A 441 33.54 20.81 11.00
N PRO A 442 32.19 20.88 11.09
CA PRO A 442 31.52 21.14 12.36
C PRO A 442 31.67 19.96 13.31
N LEU A 443 31.64 20.21 14.63
CA LEU A 443 31.52 19.13 15.60
C LEU A 443 30.17 18.41 15.39
N PHE A 444 30.18 17.08 15.40
CA PHE A 444 29.01 16.26 15.08
C PHE A 444 28.68 15.21 16.15
N ASP A 445 29.55 15.02 17.15
CA ASP A 445 29.45 13.93 18.13
C ASP A 445 28.98 14.40 19.52
N PHE A 446 29.14 13.55 20.55
CA PHE A 446 28.67 13.88 21.90
C PHE A 446 29.42 15.04 22.58
N ARG A 447 30.53 15.56 21.99
CA ARG A 447 31.14 16.85 22.36
C ARG A 447 30.13 18.01 22.23
N VAL A 448 29.20 17.92 21.29
CA VAL A 448 28.15 18.93 21.05
C VAL A 448 27.04 18.77 22.09
N PRO A 449 26.78 19.76 22.98
CA PRO A 449 25.92 19.57 24.16
C PRO A 449 24.48 19.12 23.87
N GLY A 450 23.88 19.57 22.76
CA GLY A 450 22.51 19.24 22.39
C GLY A 450 22.31 17.83 21.86
N VAL A 451 23.37 17.16 21.38
CA VAL A 451 23.27 15.81 20.78
C VAL A 451 22.85 14.80 21.85
N THR A 452 21.63 14.29 21.77
CA THR A 452 21.09 13.30 22.73
C THR A 452 21.29 11.87 22.28
N SER A 453 21.41 11.61 20.97
CA SER A 453 21.66 10.27 20.43
C SER A 453 22.42 10.30 19.10
N ILE A 454 23.12 9.21 18.80
CA ILE A 454 23.90 9.03 17.56
C ILE A 454 23.75 7.58 17.10
N SER A 455 23.49 7.37 15.81
CA SER A 455 23.49 6.04 15.19
C SER A 455 24.80 5.80 14.41
N CYS A 456 25.33 4.58 14.42
CA CYS A 456 26.59 4.23 13.75
C CYS A 456 26.58 2.77 13.24
N ASP A 457 26.67 2.58 11.92
CA ASP A 457 26.68 1.24 11.34
C ASP A 457 28.07 0.60 11.42
N THR A 458 28.21 -0.41 12.27
CA THR A 458 29.39 -1.29 12.27
C THR A 458 29.52 -2.07 10.96
N HIS A 459 28.41 -2.41 10.28
CA HIS A 459 28.42 -3.16 9.01
C HIS A 459 28.71 -2.32 7.74
N LYS A 460 29.04 -1.04 7.93
CA LYS A 460 29.54 -0.12 6.88
C LYS A 460 31.05 0.02 7.01
N TYR A 461 31.58 1.21 7.29
CA TYR A 461 33.03 1.44 7.45
C TYR A 461 33.62 0.85 8.75
N GLY A 462 32.79 0.38 9.68
CA GLY A 462 33.24 -0.53 10.75
C GLY A 462 33.67 -1.91 10.24
N PHE A 463 33.40 -2.23 8.97
CA PHE A 463 33.77 -3.46 8.26
C PHE A 463 33.21 -4.78 8.83
N ALA A 464 32.32 -4.71 9.81
CA ALA A 464 31.69 -5.88 10.41
C ALA A 464 30.77 -6.62 9.42
N PRO A 465 30.40 -7.88 9.70
CA PRO A 465 29.38 -8.59 8.92
C PRO A 465 28.08 -7.79 8.80
N LYS A 466 27.35 -7.98 7.69
CA LYS A 466 26.00 -7.42 7.52
C LYS A 466 25.09 -7.89 8.66
N GLY A 467 24.16 -7.02 9.07
CA GLY A 467 23.28 -7.29 10.22
C GLY A 467 23.75 -6.72 11.57
N SER A 468 24.71 -5.78 11.62
CA SER A 468 25.10 -5.09 12.87
C SER A 468 25.21 -3.56 12.75
N SER A 469 24.62 -2.83 13.71
CA SER A 469 24.74 -1.38 13.93
C SER A 469 24.60 -1.03 15.42
N ILE A 470 24.93 0.19 15.83
CA ILE A 470 24.85 0.66 17.22
C ILE A 470 24.01 1.95 17.29
N ILE A 471 23.03 1.97 18.19
CA ILE A 471 22.39 3.21 18.65
C ILE A 471 22.97 3.62 20.00
N MET A 472 23.41 4.87 20.09
CA MET A 472 23.99 5.49 21.26
C MET A 472 23.10 6.62 21.78
N TYR A 473 23.10 6.81 23.09
CA TYR A 473 22.39 7.85 23.83
C TYR A 473 23.35 8.53 24.81
N ARG A 474 23.14 9.82 25.07
CA ARG A 474 23.94 10.61 26.02
C ARG A 474 23.80 10.12 27.46
N ASP A 475 22.66 9.54 27.80
CA ASP A 475 22.30 9.14 29.16
C ASP A 475 21.39 7.89 29.19
N PRO A 476 21.28 7.19 30.34
CA PRO A 476 20.45 5.99 30.45
C PRO A 476 18.94 6.26 30.44
N GLU A 477 18.49 7.48 30.75
CA GLU A 477 17.07 7.84 30.80
C GLU A 477 16.50 7.84 29.38
N MET A 478 17.16 8.52 28.44
CA MET A 478 16.78 8.54 27.03
C MET A 478 16.81 7.12 26.42
N ARG A 479 17.79 6.29 26.79
CA ARG A 479 17.84 4.88 26.33
C ARG A 479 16.68 4.05 26.88
N ALA A 480 16.26 4.26 28.12
CA ALA A 480 15.15 3.50 28.72
C ALA A 480 13.83 3.70 27.95
N ARG A 481 13.63 4.86 27.31
CA ARG A 481 12.45 5.20 26.48
C ARG A 481 12.31 4.33 25.22
N GLN A 482 13.34 3.57 24.82
CA GLN A 482 13.26 2.65 23.67
C GLN A 482 12.85 1.22 24.07
N TYR A 483 12.94 0.87 25.36
CA TYR A 483 12.74 -0.51 25.82
C TYR A 483 11.28 -0.92 25.78
N PHE A 484 11.04 -2.16 25.35
CA PHE A 484 9.74 -2.81 25.53
C PHE A 484 9.80 -3.73 26.74
N VAL A 485 8.82 -3.62 27.63
CA VAL A 485 8.69 -4.45 28.83
C VAL A 485 7.23 -4.89 28.98
N SER A 486 7.01 -6.18 29.20
CA SER A 486 5.71 -6.77 29.52
C SER A 486 5.86 -7.62 30.78
N SER A 487 5.25 -7.16 31.88
CA SER A 487 5.26 -7.86 33.18
C SER A 487 4.21 -8.98 33.26
N ASP A 488 3.11 -8.81 32.52
CA ASP A 488 1.87 -9.58 32.74
C ASP A 488 1.69 -10.70 31.71
N TRP A 489 2.70 -10.91 30.84
CA TRP A 489 2.67 -11.97 29.84
C TRP A 489 2.78 -13.35 30.49
N SER A 490 1.96 -14.30 30.02
CA SER A 490 1.90 -15.66 30.57
C SER A 490 3.18 -16.49 30.38
N GLY A 491 4.06 -16.08 29.47
CA GLY A 491 5.40 -16.65 29.30
C GLY A 491 6.43 -16.17 30.34
N GLY A 492 6.05 -15.27 31.25
CA GLY A 492 6.92 -14.63 32.23
C GLY A 492 7.29 -13.18 31.86
N ILE A 493 8.07 -12.52 32.71
CA ILE A 493 8.50 -11.14 32.49
C ILE A 493 9.34 -11.07 31.22
N TYR A 494 8.86 -10.33 30.22
CA TYR A 494 9.55 -10.13 28.95
C TYR A 494 10.10 -8.71 28.86
N ALA A 495 11.36 -8.57 28.45
CA ALA A 495 11.97 -7.28 28.19
C ALA A 495 12.91 -7.37 26.98
N SER A 496 12.72 -6.49 25.99
CA SER A 496 13.64 -6.37 24.84
C SER A 496 14.30 -4.99 24.80
N PRO A 497 15.63 -4.93 24.58
CA PRO A 497 16.35 -3.65 24.48
C PRO A 497 16.19 -2.98 23.12
N THR A 498 15.64 -3.68 22.13
CA THR A 498 15.50 -3.31 20.71
C THR A 498 14.18 -3.87 20.14
N LEU A 499 13.92 -3.73 18.83
CA LEU A 499 12.66 -4.21 18.22
C LEU A 499 12.60 -5.75 18.19
N ALA A 500 13.73 -6.41 17.97
CA ALA A 500 13.82 -7.87 17.95
C ALA A 500 13.92 -8.51 19.35
N GLY A 501 13.31 -9.68 19.49
CA GLY A 501 13.47 -10.59 20.63
C GLY A 501 14.71 -11.47 20.49
N SER A 502 14.57 -12.60 19.78
CA SER A 502 15.70 -13.43 19.38
C SER A 502 16.59 -12.68 18.38
N ARG A 503 17.91 -12.67 18.62
CA ARG A 503 18.89 -11.95 17.79
C ARG A 503 20.12 -12.83 17.50
N PRO A 504 20.67 -12.82 16.27
CA PRO A 504 21.78 -13.69 15.85
C PRO A 504 23.11 -13.27 16.50
N GLY A 505 23.46 -13.90 17.62
CA GLY A 505 24.66 -13.59 18.39
C GLY A 505 25.96 -13.76 17.60
N ALA A 506 26.00 -14.68 16.64
CA ALA A 506 27.14 -14.90 15.73
C ALA A 506 27.58 -13.62 14.98
N LEU A 507 26.63 -12.80 14.53
CA LEU A 507 26.92 -11.53 13.84
C LEU A 507 27.53 -10.50 14.79
N MET A 508 27.09 -10.47 16.04
CA MET A 508 27.67 -9.62 17.09
C MET A 508 29.09 -10.04 17.48
N VAL A 509 29.37 -11.34 17.50
CA VAL A 509 30.75 -11.84 17.71
C VAL A 509 31.64 -11.51 16.51
N GLY A 510 31.15 -11.69 15.27
CA GLY A 510 31.86 -11.28 14.06
C GLY A 510 32.15 -9.77 14.03
N CYS A 511 31.21 -8.95 14.52
CA CYS A 511 31.41 -7.50 14.72
C CYS A 511 32.52 -7.23 15.75
N TRP A 512 32.45 -7.82 16.95
CA TRP A 512 33.48 -7.67 17.98
C TRP A 512 34.86 -8.09 17.46
N ALA A 513 34.97 -9.25 16.81
CA ALA A 513 36.20 -9.78 16.24
C ALA A 513 36.80 -8.82 15.18
N THR A 514 35.95 -8.21 14.37
CA THR A 514 36.35 -7.18 13.40
C THR A 514 36.95 -5.97 14.10
N LEU A 515 36.23 -5.38 15.08
CA LEU A 515 36.68 -4.15 15.74
C LEU A 515 38.02 -4.35 16.46
N VAL A 516 38.22 -5.48 17.14
CA VAL A 516 39.48 -5.77 17.85
C VAL A 516 40.62 -6.18 16.91
N SER A 517 40.32 -6.82 15.77
CA SER A 517 41.34 -7.19 14.77
C SER A 517 41.84 -5.98 13.98
N MET A 518 40.95 -5.07 13.57
CA MET A 518 41.32 -3.84 12.88
C MET A 518 42.06 -2.88 13.81
N GLY A 519 41.55 -2.73 15.05
CA GLY A 519 42.05 -1.77 16.02
C GLY A 519 41.97 -0.32 15.54
N ARG A 520 42.35 0.63 16.40
CA ARG A 520 42.30 2.07 16.06
C ARG A 520 43.22 2.42 14.89
N SER A 521 44.40 1.80 14.79
CA SER A 521 45.36 2.04 13.71
C SER A 521 44.83 1.58 12.35
N GLY A 522 44.18 0.42 12.26
CA GLY A 522 43.61 -0.09 11.02
C GLY A 522 42.45 0.78 10.53
N TYR A 523 41.58 1.25 11.42
CA TYR A 523 40.54 2.22 11.05
C TYR A 523 41.10 3.58 10.66
N LEU A 524 42.08 4.14 11.37
CA LEU A 524 42.71 5.42 11.02
C LEU A 524 43.37 5.36 9.63
N GLN A 525 44.08 4.27 9.32
CA GLN A 525 44.65 4.05 7.99
C GLN A 525 43.57 3.90 6.92
N SER A 526 42.55 3.06 7.16
CA SER A 526 41.47 2.83 6.20
C SER A 526 40.66 4.09 5.94
N ALA A 527 40.37 4.89 6.97
CA ALA A 527 39.69 6.17 6.85
C ALA A 527 40.50 7.16 6.01
N ARG A 528 41.83 7.26 6.23
CA ARG A 528 42.71 8.06 5.37
C ARG A 528 42.64 7.62 3.92
N GLU A 529 42.90 6.34 3.64
CA GLU A 529 42.93 5.82 2.26
C GLU A 529 41.59 6.00 1.52
N ILE A 530 40.45 5.79 2.20
CA ILE A 530 39.11 5.96 1.64
C ILE A 530 38.78 7.45 1.39
N VAL A 531 39.13 8.34 2.32
CA VAL A 531 38.86 9.78 2.17
C VAL A 531 39.81 10.42 1.15
N ASP A 532 41.07 10.02 1.11
CA ASP A 532 42.02 10.48 0.09
C ASP A 532 41.54 10.10 -1.33
N ALA A 533 41.03 8.88 -1.49
CA ALA A 533 40.40 8.40 -2.72
C ALA A 533 39.15 9.24 -3.10
N ALA A 534 38.24 9.47 -2.14
CA ALA A 534 37.06 10.31 -2.36
C ALA A 534 37.43 11.77 -2.70
N MET A 535 38.45 12.34 -2.04
CA MET A 535 38.92 13.69 -2.28
C MET A 535 39.76 13.82 -3.57
N GLN A 536 40.41 12.75 -4.03
CA GLN A 536 41.00 12.68 -5.38
C GLN A 536 39.89 12.71 -6.43
N PHE A 537 38.85 11.87 -6.29
CA PHE A 537 37.69 11.88 -7.20
C PHE A 537 37.02 13.25 -7.22
N ARG A 538 36.71 13.83 -6.05
CA ARG A 538 36.14 15.18 -5.93
C ARG A 538 36.96 16.24 -6.67
N ARG A 539 38.28 16.31 -6.40
CA ARG A 539 39.18 17.28 -7.04
C ARG A 539 39.28 17.09 -8.54
N ALA A 540 39.18 15.86 -9.04
CA ALA A 540 39.15 15.59 -10.46
C ALA A 540 37.88 16.17 -11.10
N ILE A 541 36.69 15.93 -10.52
CA ILE A 541 35.42 16.51 -11.00
C ILE A 541 35.42 18.05 -10.92
N GLU A 542 36.01 18.64 -9.88
CA GLU A 542 36.15 20.10 -9.73
C GLU A 542 37.24 20.71 -10.65
N SER A 543 38.01 19.90 -11.38
CA SER A 543 39.08 20.36 -12.28
C SER A 543 38.59 20.63 -13.70
N SER A 544 39.46 21.23 -14.52
CA SER A 544 39.20 21.48 -15.94
C SER A 544 39.05 20.22 -16.81
N ASP A 545 39.27 19.02 -16.26
CA ASP A 545 39.08 17.76 -17.00
C ASP A 545 37.60 17.39 -17.22
N PHE A 546 36.68 17.93 -16.41
CA PHE A 546 35.24 17.62 -16.48
C PHE A 546 34.37 18.90 -16.48
N PRO A 547 34.50 19.79 -17.48
CA PRO A 547 33.84 21.11 -17.48
C PRO A 547 32.31 21.04 -17.45
N SER A 548 31.72 19.92 -17.89
CA SER A 548 30.28 19.68 -17.88
C SER A 548 29.74 19.11 -16.56
N LEU A 549 30.60 18.74 -15.61
CA LEU A 549 30.20 18.15 -14.32
C LEU A 549 30.41 19.13 -13.16
N ARG A 550 29.60 19.01 -12.12
CA ARG A 550 29.79 19.73 -10.85
C ARG A 550 29.44 18.86 -9.65
N VAL A 551 30.23 19.00 -8.58
CA VAL A 551 29.96 18.36 -7.28
C VAL A 551 28.76 19.05 -6.61
N ILE A 552 27.95 18.28 -5.87
CA ILE A 552 26.83 18.83 -5.09
C ILE A 552 27.28 19.09 -3.64
N GLY A 553 27.19 20.36 -3.22
CA GLY A 553 27.57 20.77 -1.88
C GLY A 553 29.09 20.67 -1.64
N GLN A 554 29.48 20.50 -0.38
CA GLN A 554 30.88 20.40 0.03
C GLN A 554 31.14 19.11 0.83
N PRO A 555 31.17 17.93 0.18
CA PRO A 555 31.47 16.68 0.85
C PRO A 555 32.93 16.63 1.32
N VAL A 556 33.12 16.19 2.56
CA VAL A 556 34.44 16.04 3.24
C VAL A 556 34.60 14.64 3.84
N GLY A 557 33.90 13.66 3.29
CA GLY A 557 33.87 12.28 3.76
C GLY A 557 33.99 11.27 2.61
N PRO A 558 33.55 10.02 2.80
CA PRO A 558 33.77 8.94 1.86
C PRO A 558 32.76 8.91 0.69
N VAL A 559 31.85 9.88 0.60
CA VAL A 559 30.81 9.94 -0.44
C VAL A 559 30.89 11.26 -1.19
N VAL A 560 30.83 11.19 -2.52
CA VAL A 560 30.85 12.36 -3.41
C VAL A 560 29.72 12.23 -4.42
N ALA A 561 28.81 13.20 -4.43
CA ALA A 561 27.74 13.33 -5.42
C ALA A 561 28.08 14.40 -6.47
N PHE A 562 27.72 14.13 -7.72
CA PHE A 562 27.94 15.03 -8.84
C PHE A 562 26.77 15.00 -9.82
N THR A 563 26.62 16.09 -10.56
CA THR A 563 25.53 16.34 -11.49
C THR A 563 26.04 17.13 -12.70
N SER A 564 25.18 17.36 -13.69
CA SER A 564 25.47 18.14 -14.89
C SER A 564 24.25 18.94 -15.28
N ASP A 565 24.49 20.15 -15.78
CA ASP A 565 23.47 20.97 -16.44
C ASP A 565 23.64 20.94 -17.99
N GLU A 566 24.62 20.19 -18.52
CA GLU A 566 24.93 20.05 -19.96
C GLU A 566 24.62 18.66 -20.55
N ILE A 567 24.81 17.59 -19.77
CA ILE A 567 24.54 16.20 -20.18
C ILE A 567 23.53 15.55 -19.23
N ASN A 568 22.73 14.60 -19.73
CA ASN A 568 21.89 13.81 -18.84
C ASN A 568 22.74 12.89 -17.95
N ILE A 569 22.67 13.11 -16.64
CA ILE A 569 23.48 12.39 -15.66
C ILE A 569 23.07 10.91 -15.52
N TYR A 570 21.83 10.53 -15.86
CA TYR A 570 21.41 9.13 -15.85
C TYR A 570 21.90 8.37 -17.09
N ASP A 571 21.94 9.02 -18.27
CA ASP A 571 22.59 8.45 -19.46
C ASP A 571 24.09 8.17 -19.18
N LEU A 572 24.75 9.03 -18.40
CA LEU A 572 26.11 8.81 -17.90
C LEU A 572 26.20 7.62 -16.95
N GLY A 573 25.20 7.42 -16.08
CA GLY A 573 25.11 6.23 -15.22
C GLY A 573 24.98 4.94 -16.02
N ASP A 574 24.19 4.94 -17.08
CA ASP A 574 24.04 3.80 -17.98
C ASP A 574 25.31 3.55 -18.83
N ALA A 575 26.02 4.60 -19.25
CA ALA A 575 27.32 4.48 -19.93
C ALA A 575 28.40 3.87 -19.01
N MET A 576 28.48 4.34 -17.77
CA MET A 576 29.37 3.76 -16.74
C MET A 576 28.99 2.31 -16.41
N SER A 577 27.70 1.99 -16.33
CA SER A 577 27.21 0.62 -16.09
C SER A 577 27.61 -0.35 -17.21
N LYS A 578 27.60 0.09 -18.48
CA LYS A 578 28.11 -0.71 -19.62
C LYS A 578 29.61 -1.00 -19.53
N ARG A 579 30.38 -0.13 -18.86
CA ARG A 579 31.80 -0.33 -18.54
C ARG A 579 32.01 -1.14 -17.25
N GLY A 580 30.93 -1.53 -16.57
CA GLY A 580 30.92 -2.33 -15.34
C GLY A 580 30.94 -1.53 -14.04
N TRP A 581 30.78 -0.21 -14.11
CA TRP A 581 30.75 0.70 -12.97
C TRP A 581 29.32 0.98 -12.51
N HIS A 582 28.97 0.50 -11.32
CA HIS A 582 27.65 0.70 -10.71
C HIS A 582 27.69 1.87 -9.73
N LEU A 583 27.56 3.08 -10.27
CA LEU A 583 27.32 4.29 -9.49
C LEU A 583 25.86 4.32 -9.02
N ALA A 584 25.59 4.92 -7.86
CA ALA A 584 24.22 5.00 -7.36
C ALA A 584 23.55 6.30 -7.83
N SER A 585 22.40 6.15 -8.48
CA SER A 585 21.57 7.25 -8.98
C SER A 585 20.74 7.87 -7.86
N ILE A 586 20.67 9.20 -7.84
CA ILE A 586 19.93 9.99 -6.86
C ILE A 586 19.12 11.09 -7.55
N GLN A 587 18.09 11.60 -6.88
CA GLN A 587 17.12 12.53 -7.44
C GLN A 587 16.83 13.72 -6.52
N ASN A 588 16.29 14.79 -7.11
CA ASN A 588 15.98 16.08 -6.45
C ASN A 588 17.21 16.78 -5.81
N PRO A 589 18.28 17.09 -6.58
CA PRO A 589 18.36 17.10 -8.04
C PRO A 589 18.80 15.76 -8.64
N ALA A 590 18.62 15.58 -9.95
CA ALA A 590 19.16 14.43 -10.67
C ALA A 590 20.69 14.42 -10.55
N ALA A 591 21.25 13.31 -10.08
CA ALA A 591 22.68 13.15 -9.85
C ALA A 591 23.11 11.69 -9.81
N LEU A 592 24.42 11.47 -9.86
CA LEU A 592 25.07 10.23 -9.47
C LEU A 592 25.92 10.48 -8.23
N HIS A 593 26.11 9.46 -7.40
CA HIS A 593 27.11 9.50 -6.34
C HIS A 593 27.95 8.23 -6.25
N ILE A 594 29.17 8.40 -5.76
CA ILE A 594 30.04 7.29 -5.36
C ILE A 594 30.28 7.33 -3.86
N ALA A 595 30.01 6.22 -3.18
CA ALA A 595 30.48 5.94 -1.84
C ALA A 595 31.74 5.08 -1.94
N CYS A 596 32.91 5.72 -1.80
CA CYS A 596 34.20 5.05 -1.88
C CYS A 596 34.37 4.09 -0.70
N THR A 597 34.81 2.87 -0.95
CA THR A 597 35.11 1.85 0.07
C THR A 597 36.57 1.41 0.00
N ARG A 598 36.97 0.46 0.86
CA ARG A 598 38.33 -0.10 0.84
C ARG A 598 38.73 -0.63 -0.54
N LEU A 599 37.76 -1.19 -1.27
CA LEU A 599 37.93 -1.78 -2.60
C LEU A 599 38.09 -0.70 -3.69
N THR A 600 37.39 0.44 -3.56
CA THR A 600 37.47 1.55 -4.51
C THR A 600 38.85 2.21 -4.54
N VAL A 601 39.59 2.21 -3.42
CA VAL A 601 40.89 2.91 -3.28
C VAL A 601 41.88 2.57 -4.39
N GLY A 602 41.95 1.30 -4.82
CA GLY A 602 42.89 0.86 -5.85
C GLY A 602 42.49 1.20 -7.30
N HIS A 603 41.27 1.70 -7.52
CA HIS A 603 40.65 1.81 -8.85
C HIS A 603 40.12 3.22 -9.18
N ILE A 604 40.47 4.26 -8.40
CA ILE A 604 40.04 5.64 -8.66
C ILE A 604 40.54 6.19 -10.00
N ASP A 605 41.79 5.90 -10.39
CA ASP A 605 42.33 6.39 -11.67
C ASP A 605 41.63 5.71 -12.87
N GLU A 606 41.28 4.43 -12.73
CA GLU A 606 40.50 3.66 -13.71
C GLU A 606 39.08 4.24 -13.84
N LEU A 607 38.41 4.48 -12.72
CA LEU A 607 37.09 5.14 -12.65
C LEU A 607 37.10 6.51 -13.34
N LEU A 608 38.11 7.34 -13.07
CA LEU A 608 38.23 8.68 -13.65
C LEU A 608 38.52 8.62 -15.16
N SER A 609 39.28 7.63 -15.63
CA SER A 609 39.51 7.39 -17.05
C SER A 609 38.23 6.99 -17.78
N ASP A 610 37.51 5.99 -17.27
CA ASP A 610 36.23 5.53 -17.83
C ASP A 610 35.18 6.66 -17.83
N LEU A 611 35.10 7.43 -16.74
CA LEU A 611 34.19 8.57 -16.62
C LEU A 611 34.49 9.65 -17.67
N LYS A 612 35.78 9.94 -17.91
CA LYS A 612 36.21 10.93 -18.91
C LYS A 612 35.90 10.49 -20.33
N GLU A 613 36.03 9.19 -20.62
CA GLU A 613 35.60 8.61 -21.90
C GLU A 613 34.09 8.71 -22.07
N SER A 614 33.29 8.27 -21.10
CA SER A 614 31.81 8.32 -21.17
C SER A 614 31.25 9.74 -21.25
N VAL A 615 31.85 10.72 -20.55
CA VAL A 615 31.47 12.14 -20.73
C VAL A 615 31.79 12.61 -22.16
N SER A 616 32.94 12.24 -22.72
CA SER A 616 33.31 12.61 -24.09
C SER A 616 32.41 11.95 -25.14
N GLU A 617 31.98 10.71 -24.92
CA GLU A 617 31.02 9.99 -25.76
C GLU A 617 29.65 10.71 -25.78
N LEU A 618 29.12 11.07 -24.61
CA LEU A 618 27.82 11.75 -24.51
C LEU A 618 27.85 13.18 -25.06
N GLN A 619 28.93 13.93 -24.84
CA GLN A 619 29.13 15.26 -25.44
C GLN A 619 29.18 15.21 -26.98
N LYS A 620 29.79 14.17 -27.57
CA LYS A 620 29.79 13.95 -29.03
C LYS A 620 28.42 13.51 -29.55
N ALA A 621 27.65 12.77 -28.75
CA ALA A 621 26.30 12.32 -29.11
C ALA A 621 25.23 13.42 -29.00
N GLY A 622 25.50 14.51 -28.27
CA GLY A 622 24.57 15.63 -28.11
C GLY A 622 23.37 15.34 -27.20
N SER A 623 23.47 14.36 -26.29
CA SER A 623 22.37 13.96 -25.41
C SER A 623 22.08 15.01 -24.32
N THR A 624 21.18 15.95 -24.67
CA THR A 624 20.58 16.93 -23.74
C THR A 624 19.15 16.55 -23.31
N SER A 625 18.55 15.57 -23.98
CA SER A 625 17.22 15.02 -23.68
C SER A 625 17.35 13.56 -23.24
N ALA A 626 16.59 13.13 -22.23
CA ALA A 626 16.60 11.75 -21.76
C ALA A 626 16.45 10.73 -22.89
N SER A 627 17.39 9.80 -22.96
CA SER A 627 17.29 8.67 -23.87
C SER A 627 16.08 7.81 -23.48
N ALA A 628 15.35 7.29 -24.47
CA ALA A 628 14.13 6.51 -24.25
C ALA A 628 14.41 5.06 -23.78
N GLN A 629 15.56 4.81 -23.16
CA GLN A 629 16.07 3.48 -22.81
C GLN A 629 16.89 3.55 -21.52
N GLY A 630 16.86 2.50 -20.70
CA GLY A 630 17.73 2.35 -19.53
C GLY A 630 17.24 3.03 -18.25
N THR A 631 18.16 3.27 -17.33
CA THR A 631 17.90 3.81 -15.99
C THR A 631 17.34 5.24 -16.07
N ALA A 632 17.73 6.01 -17.09
CA ALA A 632 17.19 7.34 -17.35
C ALA A 632 15.66 7.34 -17.54
N ALA A 633 15.12 6.34 -18.26
CA ALA A 633 13.67 6.17 -18.39
C ALA A 633 13.03 5.75 -17.06
N LEU A 634 13.63 4.80 -16.33
CA LEU A 634 13.13 4.39 -15.02
C LEU A 634 13.04 5.55 -14.02
N TYR A 635 14.01 6.47 -13.95
CA TYR A 635 13.91 7.64 -13.07
C TYR A 635 12.91 8.70 -13.57
N GLY A 636 12.70 8.81 -14.89
CA GLY A 636 11.64 9.65 -15.45
C GLY A 636 10.22 9.14 -15.12
N VAL A 637 10.07 7.81 -15.04
CA VAL A 637 8.78 7.12 -14.92
C VAL A 637 8.49 6.63 -13.49
N ALA A 638 9.50 6.42 -12.62
CA ALA A 638 9.31 6.17 -11.19
C ALA A 638 8.73 7.40 -10.44
N GLY A 639 8.72 8.58 -11.08
CA GLY A 639 7.94 9.73 -10.64
C GLY A 639 6.41 9.58 -10.84
N SER A 640 5.95 8.53 -11.51
CA SER A 640 4.54 8.23 -11.79
C SER A 640 4.04 6.96 -11.09
N LYS A 641 3.49 7.19 -9.90
CA LYS A 641 2.50 6.36 -9.15
C LYS A 641 2.20 4.94 -9.69
N LYS A 642 2.91 3.95 -9.15
CA LYS A 642 2.40 2.58 -8.95
C LYS A 642 2.26 2.17 -7.47
N ASP A 643 2.52 3.10 -6.54
CA ASP A 643 2.60 2.84 -5.09
C ASP A 643 1.28 3.04 -4.31
N GLU A 644 0.12 3.15 -4.98
CA GLU A 644 -1.16 3.40 -4.30
C GLU A 644 -1.85 2.07 -3.97
N LEU A 645 -1.85 1.71 -2.67
CA LEU A 645 -2.42 0.50 -2.08
C LEU A 645 -3.89 0.22 -2.50
N GLU A 646 -4.66 1.30 -2.75
CA GLU A 646 -6.04 1.27 -3.26
C GLU A 646 -6.17 0.57 -4.63
N TYR A 647 -5.12 0.57 -5.45
CA TYR A 647 -5.10 -0.13 -6.73
C TYR A 647 -5.26 -1.64 -6.54
N TRP A 648 -4.45 -2.23 -5.64
CA TRP A 648 -4.43 -3.67 -5.39
C TRP A 648 -5.69 -4.13 -4.64
N PHE A 649 -6.16 -3.35 -3.67
CA PHE A 649 -7.39 -3.67 -2.94
C PHE A 649 -8.66 -3.66 -3.79
N SER A 650 -8.67 -3.04 -4.98
CA SER A 650 -9.85 -3.00 -5.85
C SER A 650 -9.91 -4.10 -6.91
N GLU A 651 -8.85 -4.91 -7.11
CA GLU A 651 -8.79 -5.86 -8.24
C GLU A 651 -9.91 -6.91 -8.22
N HIS A 652 -10.18 -7.49 -7.05
CA HIS A 652 -11.22 -8.52 -6.87
C HIS A 652 -12.65 -8.02 -7.16
N LEU A 653 -12.87 -6.70 -7.25
CA LEU A 653 -14.17 -6.09 -7.53
C LEU A 653 -14.35 -5.70 -9.01
N ARG A 654 -13.32 -5.76 -9.86
CA ARG A 654 -13.35 -5.13 -11.20
C ARG A 654 -14.39 -5.75 -12.15
N MET A 655 -14.43 -7.07 -12.27
CA MET A 655 -15.42 -7.76 -13.13
C MET A 655 -16.86 -7.47 -12.70
N SER A 656 -17.18 -7.62 -11.41
CA SER A 656 -18.55 -7.41 -10.91
C SER A 656 -18.92 -5.92 -10.88
N GLY A 657 -17.97 -5.04 -10.57
CA GLY A 657 -18.14 -3.59 -10.65
C GLY A 657 -18.45 -3.08 -12.06
N LEU A 658 -17.84 -3.68 -13.08
CA LEU A 658 -18.18 -3.40 -14.48
C LEU A 658 -19.59 -3.87 -14.83
N TYR A 659 -19.99 -5.06 -14.37
CA TYR A 659 -21.36 -5.57 -14.54
C TYR A 659 -22.39 -4.63 -13.86
N TRP A 660 -22.14 -4.21 -12.62
CA TRP A 660 -23.03 -3.30 -11.88
C TRP A 660 -23.16 -1.94 -12.58
N GLY A 661 -22.02 -1.33 -12.97
CA GLY A 661 -22.00 -0.05 -13.67
C GLY A 661 -22.68 -0.10 -15.03
N LEU A 662 -22.41 -1.12 -15.84
CA LEU A 662 -23.01 -1.30 -17.16
C LEU A 662 -24.52 -1.57 -17.07
N THR A 663 -24.95 -2.37 -16.09
CA THR A 663 -26.39 -2.61 -15.82
C THR A 663 -27.11 -1.31 -15.47
N ALA A 664 -26.54 -0.50 -14.57
CA ALA A 664 -27.11 0.80 -14.19
C ALA A 664 -27.19 1.76 -15.39
N LEU A 665 -26.15 1.83 -16.23
CA LEU A 665 -26.13 2.66 -17.43
C LEU A 665 -27.17 2.22 -18.47
N ASP A 666 -27.33 0.92 -18.68
CA ASP A 666 -28.34 0.37 -19.59
C ASP A 666 -29.76 0.68 -19.09
N MET A 667 -30.01 0.53 -17.78
CA MET A 667 -31.29 0.92 -17.17
C MET A 667 -31.62 2.40 -17.32
N MET A 668 -30.60 3.28 -17.39
CA MET A 668 -30.74 4.70 -17.66
C MET A 668 -30.74 5.05 -19.17
N GLY A 669 -30.75 4.05 -20.06
CA GLY A 669 -30.77 4.25 -21.51
C GLY A 669 -29.46 4.81 -22.09
N ALA A 670 -28.33 4.56 -21.44
CA ALA A 670 -27.05 5.19 -21.73
C ALA A 670 -25.87 4.19 -21.72
N ILE A 671 -26.10 2.96 -22.17
CA ILE A 671 -25.09 1.89 -22.24
C ILE A 671 -23.84 2.31 -23.03
N ASP A 672 -24.01 3.04 -24.14
CA ASP A 672 -22.93 3.57 -24.99
C ASP A 672 -21.99 4.57 -24.29
N ALA A 673 -22.22 4.89 -23.02
CA ALA A 673 -21.33 5.73 -22.23
C ALA A 673 -20.04 5.01 -21.78
N LEU A 674 -19.97 3.69 -21.91
CA LEU A 674 -18.74 2.91 -21.80
C LEU A 674 -18.33 2.40 -23.19
N PRO A 675 -17.03 2.49 -23.57
CA PRO A 675 -16.56 1.93 -24.84
C PRO A 675 -16.72 0.40 -24.92
N ARG A 676 -17.78 -0.05 -25.61
CA ARG A 676 -18.13 -1.46 -25.84
C ARG A 676 -16.95 -2.37 -26.16
N ASP A 677 -16.10 -2.00 -27.11
CA ASP A 677 -14.97 -2.84 -27.53
C ASP A 677 -13.92 -3.02 -26.42
N GLU A 678 -13.75 -2.01 -25.55
CA GLU A 678 -12.85 -2.08 -24.38
C GLU A 678 -13.44 -2.94 -23.26
N VAL A 679 -14.76 -2.83 -23.03
CA VAL A 679 -15.53 -3.69 -22.10
C VAL A 679 -15.38 -5.15 -22.49
N ILE A 680 -15.62 -5.49 -23.77
CA ILE A 680 -15.51 -6.85 -24.28
C ILE A 680 -14.07 -7.39 -24.17
N ALA A 681 -13.07 -6.56 -24.47
CA ALA A 681 -11.67 -6.95 -24.38
C ALA A 681 -11.20 -7.16 -22.93
N PHE A 682 -11.65 -6.35 -21.97
CA PHE A 682 -11.41 -6.59 -20.54
C PHE A 682 -12.01 -7.92 -20.07
N VAL A 683 -13.27 -8.19 -20.43
CA VAL A 683 -13.89 -9.47 -20.03
C VAL A 683 -13.11 -10.65 -20.61
N LYS A 684 -12.70 -10.60 -21.88
CA LYS A 684 -11.92 -11.66 -22.52
C LYS A 684 -10.52 -11.86 -21.89
N SER A 685 -9.84 -10.81 -21.42
CA SER A 685 -8.52 -10.96 -20.79
C SER A 685 -8.57 -11.61 -19.39
N CYS A 686 -9.75 -11.64 -18.77
CA CYS A 686 -9.99 -12.37 -17.52
C CYS A 686 -10.35 -13.85 -17.75
N GLN A 687 -10.41 -14.34 -19.01
CA GLN A 687 -10.84 -15.70 -19.33
C GLN A 687 -9.68 -16.71 -19.22
N HIS A 688 -9.97 -17.85 -18.58
CA HIS A 688 -8.99 -18.92 -18.34
C HIS A 688 -9.02 -20.06 -19.36
N SER A 689 -7.95 -20.86 -19.32
CA SER A 689 -7.79 -22.05 -20.15
C SER A 689 -8.83 -23.14 -19.86
N ASN A 690 -9.41 -23.17 -18.64
CA ASN A 690 -10.50 -24.06 -18.26
C ASN A 690 -11.89 -23.61 -18.79
N GLY A 691 -12.06 -22.32 -19.10
CA GLY A 691 -13.31 -21.72 -19.57
C GLY A 691 -13.97 -20.73 -18.60
N GLY A 692 -13.62 -20.74 -17.31
CA GLY A 692 -14.08 -19.76 -16.34
C GLY A 692 -13.42 -18.38 -16.49
N PHE A 693 -13.90 -17.40 -15.74
CA PHE A 693 -13.34 -16.05 -15.68
C PHE A 693 -12.94 -15.68 -14.25
N GLY A 694 -11.86 -14.91 -14.11
CA GLY A 694 -11.45 -14.27 -12.85
C GLY A 694 -11.98 -12.84 -12.71
N ALA A 695 -11.71 -12.20 -11.57
CA ALA A 695 -12.11 -10.82 -11.31
C ALA A 695 -11.36 -9.78 -12.15
N HIS A 696 -10.13 -10.13 -12.54
CA HIS A 696 -9.13 -9.33 -13.21
C HIS A 696 -8.16 -10.29 -13.93
N PRO A 697 -7.35 -9.85 -14.93
CA PRO A 697 -6.27 -10.67 -15.44
C PRO A 697 -5.36 -11.21 -14.32
N HIS A 698 -4.94 -12.45 -14.47
CA HIS A 698 -4.12 -13.22 -13.52
C HIS A 698 -4.80 -13.61 -12.18
N HIS A 699 -6.08 -13.27 -11.95
CA HIS A 699 -6.86 -13.82 -10.82
C HIS A 699 -7.51 -15.15 -11.22
N ASP A 700 -7.64 -16.09 -10.28
CA ASP A 700 -8.20 -17.42 -10.52
C ASP A 700 -9.66 -17.38 -11.02
N SER A 701 -10.05 -18.42 -11.78
CA SER A 701 -11.40 -18.55 -12.31
C SER A 701 -12.40 -18.92 -11.22
N HIS A 702 -13.51 -18.18 -11.12
CA HIS A 702 -14.54 -18.39 -10.11
C HIS A 702 -15.95 -18.16 -10.68
N LEU A 703 -16.97 -18.85 -10.15
CA LEU A 703 -18.35 -18.78 -10.66
C LEU A 703 -18.96 -17.37 -10.65
N LEU A 704 -18.69 -16.57 -9.61
CA LEU A 704 -19.24 -15.22 -9.50
C LEU A 704 -18.79 -14.33 -10.66
N TYR A 705 -17.49 -14.33 -10.96
CA TYR A 705 -16.92 -13.53 -12.05
C TYR A 705 -17.25 -14.11 -13.42
N THR A 706 -17.36 -15.44 -13.52
CA THR A 706 -17.85 -16.14 -14.72
C THR A 706 -19.28 -15.72 -15.07
N LEU A 707 -20.17 -15.57 -14.08
CA LEU A 707 -21.50 -15.03 -14.31
C LEU A 707 -21.44 -13.56 -14.77
N SER A 708 -20.73 -12.69 -14.03
CA SER A 708 -20.62 -11.27 -14.39
C SER A 708 -20.06 -11.08 -15.81
N ALA A 709 -19.06 -11.86 -16.20
CA ALA A 709 -18.53 -11.89 -17.58
C ALA A 709 -19.60 -12.27 -18.61
N VAL A 710 -20.37 -13.35 -18.37
CA VAL A 710 -21.47 -13.79 -19.25
C VAL A 710 -22.58 -12.73 -19.34
N GLN A 711 -22.91 -12.05 -18.23
CA GLN A 711 -23.90 -10.97 -18.20
C GLN A 711 -23.42 -9.73 -19.00
N ILE A 712 -22.17 -9.31 -18.83
CA ILE A 712 -21.59 -8.20 -19.60
C ILE A 712 -21.59 -8.51 -21.10
N LEU A 713 -21.10 -9.69 -21.50
CA LEU A 713 -21.07 -10.11 -22.90
C LEU A 713 -22.47 -10.24 -23.51
N LEU A 714 -23.50 -10.57 -22.72
CA LEU A 714 -24.89 -10.58 -23.17
C LEU A 714 -25.45 -9.14 -23.35
N MET A 715 -25.17 -8.22 -22.42
CA MET A 715 -25.61 -6.82 -22.53
C MET A 715 -24.98 -6.10 -23.74
N GLU A 716 -23.73 -6.42 -24.04
CA GLU A 716 -22.94 -5.87 -25.15
C GLU A 716 -23.11 -6.62 -26.49
N ASP A 717 -24.03 -7.58 -26.61
CA ASP A 717 -24.21 -8.36 -27.85
C ASP A 717 -22.91 -9.04 -28.36
N ALA A 718 -22.11 -9.55 -27.43
CA ALA A 718 -20.79 -10.17 -27.65
C ALA A 718 -20.69 -11.61 -27.12
N LEU A 719 -21.81 -12.22 -26.71
CA LEU A 719 -21.83 -13.58 -26.15
C LEU A 719 -21.45 -14.67 -27.18
N GLU A 720 -21.51 -14.39 -28.48
CA GLU A 720 -21.02 -15.30 -29.54
C GLU A 720 -19.48 -15.29 -29.67
N ASP A 721 -18.79 -14.32 -29.07
CA ASP A 721 -17.33 -14.18 -29.18
C ASP A 721 -16.54 -15.14 -28.27
N ILE A 722 -17.24 -15.93 -27.45
CA ILE A 722 -16.66 -16.86 -26.48
C ILE A 722 -17.14 -18.29 -26.73
N ASP A 723 -16.32 -19.27 -26.37
CA ASP A 723 -16.73 -20.68 -26.41
C ASP A 723 -17.73 -21.00 -25.29
N LYS A 724 -19.02 -20.82 -25.59
CA LYS A 724 -20.15 -21.08 -24.69
C LYS A 724 -20.18 -22.52 -24.17
N ASP A 725 -19.75 -23.50 -24.95
CA ASP A 725 -19.70 -24.89 -24.50
C ASP A 725 -18.56 -25.10 -23.50
N LYS A 726 -17.42 -24.45 -23.69
CA LYS A 726 -16.31 -24.45 -22.73
C LYS A 726 -16.69 -23.79 -21.40
N VAL A 727 -17.32 -22.61 -21.42
CA VAL A 727 -17.84 -21.96 -20.20
C VAL A 727 -18.87 -22.87 -19.50
N ALA A 728 -19.81 -23.45 -20.25
CA ALA A 728 -20.80 -24.35 -19.69
C ALA A 728 -20.20 -25.65 -19.12
N ASN A 729 -19.14 -26.18 -19.73
CA ASN A 729 -18.42 -27.34 -19.21
C ASN A 729 -17.66 -27.01 -17.90
N TYR A 730 -17.06 -25.83 -17.79
CA TYR A 730 -16.44 -25.35 -16.55
C TYR A 730 -17.49 -25.28 -15.43
N ILE A 731 -18.62 -24.58 -15.66
CA ILE A 731 -19.70 -24.47 -14.66
C ILE A 731 -20.22 -25.87 -14.28
N ALA A 732 -20.47 -26.75 -15.25
CA ALA A 732 -20.97 -28.10 -14.98
C ALA A 732 -19.95 -28.99 -14.22
N SER A 733 -18.65 -28.72 -14.34
CA SER A 733 -17.61 -29.44 -13.59
C SER A 733 -17.58 -29.12 -12.09
N LEU A 734 -18.21 -28.02 -11.69
CA LEU A 734 -18.31 -27.58 -10.30
C LEU A 734 -19.58 -28.09 -9.59
N GLN A 735 -20.47 -28.82 -10.28
CA GLN A 735 -21.64 -29.43 -9.66
C GLN A 735 -21.26 -30.66 -8.83
N LEU A 736 -21.76 -30.73 -7.60
CA LEU A 736 -21.56 -31.85 -6.68
C LEU A 736 -22.69 -32.89 -6.76
N ASP A 737 -22.41 -34.09 -6.26
CA ASP A 737 -23.33 -35.25 -6.28
C ASP A 737 -24.69 -35.00 -5.63
N ASP A 738 -24.80 -34.02 -4.73
CA ASP A 738 -26.02 -33.64 -4.01
C ASP A 738 -26.84 -32.53 -4.70
N GLY A 739 -26.34 -31.99 -5.81
CA GLY A 739 -26.95 -30.89 -6.57
C GLY A 739 -26.43 -29.49 -6.24
N SER A 740 -25.56 -29.36 -5.23
CA SER A 740 -24.89 -28.09 -4.93
C SER A 740 -23.76 -27.76 -5.91
N PHE A 741 -23.19 -26.56 -5.82
CA PHE A 741 -22.06 -26.12 -6.64
C PHE A 741 -20.94 -25.56 -5.77
N MET A 742 -19.69 -25.85 -6.17
CA MET A 742 -18.51 -25.19 -5.63
C MET A 742 -18.25 -23.87 -6.36
N GLY A 743 -17.74 -22.84 -5.67
CA GLY A 743 -17.37 -21.56 -6.30
C GLY A 743 -16.21 -21.67 -7.31
N ASP A 744 -15.24 -22.53 -6.99
CA ASP A 744 -14.01 -22.84 -7.72
C ASP A 744 -13.48 -24.24 -7.33
N GLU A 745 -12.20 -24.52 -7.59
CA GLU A 745 -11.54 -25.79 -7.25
C GLU A 745 -11.19 -25.97 -5.75
N TYR A 746 -11.32 -24.92 -4.93
CA TYR A 746 -10.98 -24.95 -3.49
C TYR A 746 -12.18 -25.36 -2.60
N GLY A 747 -13.40 -25.36 -3.14
CA GLY A 747 -14.52 -26.13 -2.59
C GLY A 747 -15.44 -25.41 -1.59
N GLU A 748 -15.55 -24.08 -1.63
CA GLU A 748 -16.64 -23.36 -0.93
C GLU A 748 -17.99 -23.72 -1.57
N ILE A 749 -19.02 -24.06 -0.77
CA ILE A 749 -20.36 -24.45 -1.24
C ILE A 749 -21.41 -23.48 -0.69
N ASP A 750 -22.25 -22.95 -1.58
CA ASP A 750 -23.27 -21.93 -1.24
C ASP A 750 -24.42 -21.90 -2.27
N THR A 751 -25.62 -21.58 -1.83
CA THR A 751 -26.74 -21.10 -2.68
C THR A 751 -26.35 -20.03 -3.72
N ARG A 752 -25.37 -19.15 -3.44
CA ARG A 752 -24.78 -18.20 -4.41
C ARG A 752 -24.24 -18.94 -5.63
N PHE A 753 -23.42 -19.95 -5.42
CA PHE A 753 -22.77 -20.69 -6.50
C PHE A 753 -23.79 -21.47 -7.31
N VAL A 754 -24.77 -22.07 -6.64
CA VAL A 754 -25.94 -22.67 -7.30
C VAL A 754 -26.65 -21.66 -8.21
N PHE A 755 -27.04 -20.50 -7.68
CA PHE A 755 -27.74 -19.49 -8.47
C PHE A 755 -26.91 -18.97 -9.65
N THR A 756 -25.63 -18.66 -9.42
CA THR A 756 -24.76 -18.17 -10.50
C THR A 756 -24.51 -19.21 -11.59
N ALA A 757 -24.36 -20.48 -11.23
CA ALA A 757 -24.28 -21.58 -12.19
C ALA A 757 -25.56 -21.74 -13.02
N ILE A 758 -26.73 -21.76 -12.36
CA ILE A 758 -28.04 -21.87 -13.01
C ILE A 758 -28.30 -20.66 -13.92
N GLN A 759 -28.02 -19.44 -13.46
CA GLN A 759 -28.24 -18.23 -14.23
C GLN A 759 -27.33 -18.14 -15.46
N ALA A 760 -26.03 -18.42 -15.31
CA ALA A 760 -25.09 -18.43 -16.42
C ALA A 760 -25.43 -19.53 -17.44
N LEU A 761 -25.73 -20.75 -16.99
CA LEU A 761 -26.14 -21.84 -17.89
C LEU A 761 -27.48 -21.56 -18.59
N SER A 762 -28.41 -20.85 -17.95
CA SER A 762 -29.67 -20.41 -18.57
C SER A 762 -29.41 -19.39 -19.68
N VAL A 763 -28.62 -18.35 -19.40
CA VAL A 763 -28.20 -17.34 -20.40
C VAL A 763 -27.49 -18.00 -21.60
N LEU A 764 -26.63 -18.99 -21.36
CA LEU A 764 -25.93 -19.73 -22.41
C LEU A 764 -26.83 -20.73 -23.17
N GLY A 765 -28.04 -21.03 -22.69
CA GLY A 765 -28.92 -22.07 -23.24
C GLY A 765 -28.42 -23.50 -23.00
N LYS A 766 -27.72 -23.74 -21.88
CA LYS A 766 -26.96 -24.97 -21.57
C LYS A 766 -27.35 -25.66 -20.26
N LEU A 767 -28.51 -25.34 -19.67
CA LEU A 767 -29.02 -25.98 -18.44
C LEU A 767 -29.06 -27.53 -18.49
N SER A 768 -29.17 -28.13 -19.67
CA SER A 768 -29.11 -29.60 -19.86
C SER A 768 -27.74 -30.25 -19.60
N LYS A 769 -26.71 -29.47 -19.23
CA LYS A 769 -25.37 -29.96 -18.86
C LYS A 769 -25.28 -30.47 -17.41
N ILE A 770 -26.27 -30.17 -16.58
CA ILE A 770 -26.26 -30.35 -15.12
C ILE A 770 -27.54 -31.06 -14.65
N ASP A 771 -27.51 -31.60 -13.42
CA ASP A 771 -28.68 -32.18 -12.77
C ASP A 771 -29.52 -31.07 -12.10
N THR A 772 -30.50 -30.55 -12.83
CA THR A 772 -31.41 -29.49 -12.35
C THR A 772 -32.38 -29.97 -11.27
N GLU A 773 -32.74 -31.27 -11.27
CA GLU A 773 -33.62 -31.85 -10.27
C GLU A 773 -32.95 -31.90 -8.91
N LYS A 774 -31.74 -32.48 -8.82
CA LYS A 774 -30.95 -32.44 -7.58
C LYS A 774 -30.68 -31.02 -7.10
N THR A 775 -30.38 -30.10 -8.01
CA THR A 775 -30.19 -28.68 -7.67
C THR A 775 -31.44 -28.13 -6.97
N SER A 776 -32.64 -28.42 -7.48
CA SER A 776 -33.89 -27.99 -6.84
C SER A 776 -34.13 -28.69 -5.49
N GLU A 777 -33.80 -29.97 -5.36
CA GLU A 777 -33.87 -30.70 -4.08
C GLU A 777 -32.92 -30.12 -3.03
N TRP A 778 -31.73 -29.67 -3.42
CA TRP A 778 -30.77 -29.05 -2.53
C TRP A 778 -31.24 -27.67 -2.05
N ILE A 779 -31.74 -26.82 -2.95
CA ILE A 779 -32.32 -25.51 -2.60
C ILE A 779 -33.50 -25.67 -1.63
N LYS A 780 -34.39 -26.65 -1.83
CA LYS A 780 -35.49 -26.93 -0.88
C LYS A 780 -35.00 -27.31 0.52
N LYS A 781 -33.87 -28.02 0.65
CA LYS A 781 -33.24 -28.33 1.95
C LYS A 781 -32.66 -27.10 2.66
N CYS A 782 -32.46 -26.00 1.93
CA CYS A 782 -32.02 -24.72 2.49
C CYS A 782 -33.18 -23.88 3.04
N GLN A 783 -34.45 -24.26 2.80
CA GLN A 783 -35.60 -23.55 3.36
C GLN A 783 -35.87 -23.96 4.81
N ASN A 784 -36.06 -22.98 5.69
CA ASN A 784 -36.33 -23.18 7.11
C ASN A 784 -37.83 -23.12 7.44
N PHE A 785 -38.18 -23.46 8.68
CA PHE A 785 -39.55 -23.49 9.19
C PHE A 785 -40.25 -22.12 9.20
N ASP A 786 -39.50 -21.02 9.13
CA ASP A 786 -40.00 -19.65 9.07
C ASP A 786 -40.30 -19.18 7.64
N GLY A 787 -40.07 -20.04 6.63
CA GLY A 787 -40.25 -19.76 5.22
C GLY A 787 -39.01 -19.18 4.52
N GLY A 788 -38.04 -18.65 5.27
CA GLY A 788 -36.80 -18.09 4.73
C GLY A 788 -35.78 -19.15 4.30
N PHE A 789 -34.69 -18.71 3.68
CA PHE A 789 -33.60 -19.57 3.19
C PHE A 789 -32.27 -19.30 3.89
N GLY A 790 -31.54 -20.38 4.19
CA GLY A 790 -30.16 -20.37 4.67
C GLY A 790 -29.12 -20.60 3.56
N LEU A 791 -27.85 -20.34 3.89
CA LEU A 791 -26.65 -20.41 3.03
C LEU A 791 -26.40 -21.81 2.44
N ILE A 792 -26.72 -22.80 3.28
CA ILE A 792 -26.62 -24.24 3.08
C ILE A 792 -27.74 -24.88 3.92
N PRO A 793 -28.07 -26.17 3.72
CA PRO A 793 -29.08 -26.85 4.53
C PRO A 793 -28.82 -26.74 6.04
N GLY A 794 -29.79 -26.18 6.77
CA GLY A 794 -29.72 -25.97 8.23
C GLY A 794 -29.05 -24.66 8.70
N ALA A 795 -28.64 -23.76 7.80
CA ALA A 795 -28.21 -22.41 8.15
C ALA A 795 -29.39 -21.46 8.42
N GLU A 796 -29.15 -20.35 9.14
CA GLU A 796 -30.17 -19.36 9.51
C GLU A 796 -30.78 -18.63 8.29
N SER A 797 -32.08 -18.31 8.36
CA SER A 797 -32.81 -17.58 7.32
C SER A 797 -32.37 -16.13 7.19
N HIS A 798 -31.87 -15.73 6.02
CA HIS A 798 -31.57 -14.33 5.70
C HIS A 798 -32.06 -13.92 4.30
N ALA A 799 -32.48 -12.67 4.13
CA ALA A 799 -32.72 -12.06 2.82
C ALA A 799 -31.37 -11.68 2.20
N ALA A 800 -30.48 -11.11 3.02
CA ALA A 800 -29.05 -11.26 2.84
C ALA A 800 -28.25 -11.27 4.14
N GLN A 801 -27.12 -11.95 4.06
CA GLN A 801 -26.10 -12.10 5.08
C GLN A 801 -24.84 -11.33 4.64
N ALA A 802 -24.30 -10.45 5.47
CA ALA A 802 -22.92 -10.00 5.25
C ALA A 802 -21.98 -11.13 5.71
N SER A 803 -21.08 -11.61 4.84
CA SER A 803 -20.11 -12.61 5.27
C SER A 803 -19.04 -11.96 6.16
N ARG A 804 -19.16 -12.13 7.47
CA ARG A 804 -17.99 -12.06 8.35
C ARG A 804 -17.26 -13.39 8.25
N ASN A 805 -16.07 -13.37 7.64
CA ASN A 805 -15.14 -14.49 7.72
C ASN A 805 -14.98 -14.91 9.18
N HIS A 806 -15.25 -16.19 9.48
CA HIS A 806 -15.24 -16.74 10.84
C HIS A 806 -13.80 -16.95 11.35
N ALA A 807 -13.09 -15.85 11.61
CA ALA A 807 -11.93 -15.80 12.48
C ALA A 807 -12.34 -15.07 13.77
N GLY A 808 -12.53 -15.82 14.85
CA GLY A 808 -13.08 -15.27 16.10
C GLY A 808 -12.12 -14.32 16.80
N LEU A 809 -12.31 -13.01 16.64
CA LEU A 809 -11.79 -11.96 17.51
C LEU A 809 -12.72 -10.74 17.45
N MET A 810 -13.25 -10.33 18.60
CA MET A 810 -13.96 -9.05 18.72
C MET A 810 -12.94 -7.91 18.61
N PHE A 811 -12.85 -7.25 17.45
CA PHE A 811 -12.44 -5.84 17.23
C PHE A 811 -12.31 -5.63 15.70
N LEU A 812 -12.73 -4.47 15.18
CA LEU A 812 -12.80 -4.05 13.76
C LEU A 812 -14.14 -4.37 13.07
N ASP A 813 -14.95 -3.31 12.88
CA ASP A 813 -16.35 -3.36 12.40
C ASP A 813 -16.53 -2.44 11.16
N SER A 814 -15.51 -2.34 10.29
CA SER A 814 -15.48 -1.31 9.22
C SER A 814 -14.70 -1.67 7.94
N PHE A 815 -14.63 -2.95 7.56
CA PHE A 815 -14.08 -3.39 6.26
C PHE A 815 -15.16 -4.09 5.43
N GLY A 816 -15.11 -3.91 4.11
CA GLY A 816 -16.25 -4.05 3.20
C GLY A 816 -17.09 -5.32 3.38
N GLU A 817 -18.41 -5.14 3.54
CA GLU A 817 -19.36 -6.26 3.62
C GLU A 817 -19.57 -6.90 2.23
N LEU A 818 -18.98 -8.07 1.97
CA LEU A 818 -19.46 -8.90 0.87
C LEU A 818 -20.84 -9.47 1.26
N THR A 819 -21.89 -8.87 0.70
CA THR A 819 -23.28 -9.20 1.02
C THR A 819 -23.81 -10.34 0.16
N VAL A 820 -24.28 -11.39 0.82
CA VAL A 820 -24.64 -12.73 0.31
C VAL A 820 -26.15 -12.96 0.42
N ASN A 821 -26.85 -13.09 -0.71
CA ASN A 821 -28.30 -12.82 -0.80
C ASN A 821 -29.17 -14.09 -0.92
N LEU A 822 -29.33 -14.81 0.19
CA LEU A 822 -29.83 -16.19 0.25
C LEU A 822 -31.26 -16.38 -0.27
N ALA A 823 -32.19 -15.50 0.11
CA ALA A 823 -33.57 -15.58 -0.39
C ALA A 823 -33.62 -15.35 -1.91
N TYR A 824 -32.85 -14.37 -2.41
CA TYR A 824 -32.79 -14.06 -3.84
C TYR A 824 -32.16 -15.17 -4.66
N THR A 825 -31.04 -15.75 -4.22
CA THR A 825 -30.37 -16.85 -4.93
C THR A 825 -31.26 -18.09 -5.01
N CYS A 826 -31.97 -18.42 -3.92
CA CYS A 826 -32.91 -19.55 -3.90
C CYS A 826 -34.16 -19.31 -4.75
N VAL A 827 -34.85 -18.17 -4.58
CA VAL A 827 -36.06 -17.83 -5.34
C VAL A 827 -35.76 -17.64 -6.83
N GLY A 828 -34.65 -16.98 -7.16
CA GLY A 828 -34.17 -16.83 -8.53
C GLY A 828 -33.84 -18.18 -9.18
N THR A 829 -33.16 -19.09 -8.46
CA THR A 829 -32.90 -20.45 -8.94
C THR A 829 -34.21 -21.20 -9.25
N LEU A 830 -35.16 -21.19 -8.32
CA LEU A 830 -36.46 -21.85 -8.50
C LEU A 830 -37.30 -21.19 -9.60
N SER A 831 -37.16 -19.88 -9.82
CA SER A 831 -37.79 -19.15 -10.93
C SER A 831 -37.25 -19.60 -12.28
N ILE A 832 -35.92 -19.66 -12.45
CA ILE A 832 -35.26 -20.12 -13.67
C ILE A 832 -35.62 -21.57 -13.99
N LEU A 833 -35.67 -22.44 -12.97
CA LEU A 833 -36.04 -23.85 -13.11
C LEU A 833 -37.56 -24.09 -13.21
N GLY A 834 -38.40 -23.06 -13.08
CA GLY A 834 -39.87 -23.19 -13.14
C GLY A 834 -40.51 -23.89 -11.92
N LYS A 835 -39.79 -23.98 -10.82
CA LYS A 835 -40.11 -24.79 -9.61
C LYS A 835 -40.56 -23.96 -8.41
N LEU A 836 -40.97 -22.70 -8.59
CA LEU A 836 -41.53 -21.86 -7.53
C LEU A 836 -42.75 -22.49 -6.83
N ASN A 837 -43.48 -23.37 -7.51
CA ASN A 837 -44.63 -24.10 -6.94
C ASN A 837 -44.24 -25.22 -5.95
N GLU A 838 -42.94 -25.50 -5.78
CA GLU A 838 -42.44 -26.50 -4.84
C GLU A 838 -42.13 -25.95 -3.43
N ILE A 839 -42.34 -24.64 -3.22
CA ILE A 839 -42.12 -23.95 -1.93
C ILE A 839 -43.38 -23.19 -1.49
N ASP A 840 -43.51 -22.91 -0.18
CA ASP A 840 -44.59 -22.07 0.35
C ASP A 840 -44.32 -20.60 0.02
N GLN A 841 -44.93 -20.13 -1.07
CA GLN A 841 -44.77 -18.77 -1.60
C GLN A 841 -45.40 -17.72 -0.69
N ASP A 842 -46.49 -18.02 0.00
CA ASP A 842 -47.18 -17.03 0.85
C ASP A 842 -46.46 -16.87 2.20
N LEU A 843 -45.96 -17.96 2.80
CA LEU A 843 -45.13 -17.90 4.00
C LEU A 843 -43.81 -17.17 3.75
N LEU A 844 -43.14 -17.45 2.63
CA LEU A 844 -41.92 -16.72 2.23
C LEU A 844 -42.22 -15.24 1.93
N SER A 845 -43.31 -14.92 1.24
CA SER A 845 -43.69 -13.53 0.96
C SER A 845 -44.01 -12.75 2.24
N TRP A 846 -44.64 -13.39 3.23
CA TRP A 846 -44.83 -12.81 4.55
C TRP A 846 -43.50 -12.57 5.27
N TRP A 847 -42.60 -13.56 5.27
CA TRP A 847 -41.26 -13.43 5.86
C TRP A 847 -40.45 -12.29 5.22
N LEU A 848 -40.63 -12.05 3.92
CA LEU A 848 -39.98 -10.98 3.16
C LEU A 848 -40.60 -9.60 3.41
N CYS A 849 -41.94 -9.46 3.51
CA CYS A 849 -42.56 -8.15 3.75
C CYS A 849 -42.32 -7.65 5.19
N GLU A 850 -42.20 -8.56 6.17
CA GLU A 850 -41.74 -8.30 7.54
C GLU A 850 -40.26 -7.83 7.64
N ARG A 851 -39.60 -7.54 6.50
CA ARG A 851 -38.30 -6.85 6.45
C ARG A 851 -38.43 -5.34 6.28
N GLN A 852 -39.63 -4.80 5.99
CA GLN A 852 -39.81 -3.35 5.84
C GLN A 852 -39.88 -2.66 7.22
N VAL A 853 -38.94 -1.76 7.49
CA VAL A 853 -38.92 -0.99 8.74
C VAL A 853 -39.80 0.26 8.64
N PRO A 854 -40.21 0.90 9.76
CA PRO A 854 -41.13 2.04 9.72
C PRO A 854 -40.71 3.23 8.83
N GLU A 855 -39.39 3.40 8.69
CA GLU A 855 -38.70 4.41 7.87
C GLU A 855 -38.78 4.15 6.35
N GLY A 856 -39.25 2.97 5.91
CA GLY A 856 -39.50 2.63 4.51
C GLY A 856 -38.52 1.66 3.87
N GLY A 857 -37.26 1.68 4.32
CA GLY A 857 -36.23 0.74 3.86
C GLY A 857 -36.51 -0.70 4.27
N LEU A 858 -35.81 -1.63 3.61
CA LEU A 858 -35.87 -3.07 3.87
C LEU A 858 -34.60 -3.52 4.59
N ASN A 859 -34.64 -4.59 5.40
CA ASN A 859 -33.46 -5.17 6.05
C ASN A 859 -33.16 -6.63 5.67
N GLY A 860 -31.89 -7.04 5.80
CA GLY A 860 -31.43 -8.38 5.40
C GLY A 860 -31.81 -9.50 6.36
N ARG A 861 -32.07 -9.17 7.62
CA ARG A 861 -32.52 -10.06 8.69
C ARG A 861 -33.19 -9.22 9.78
N PRO A 862 -34.01 -9.83 10.67
CA PRO A 862 -34.58 -9.15 11.82
C PRO A 862 -33.53 -8.35 12.61
N GLU A 863 -33.92 -7.17 13.11
CA GLU A 863 -33.06 -6.23 13.84
C GLU A 863 -31.80 -5.69 13.12
N LYS A 864 -31.51 -6.03 11.84
CA LYS A 864 -30.52 -5.26 11.03
C LYS A 864 -31.14 -3.92 10.63
N LYS A 865 -30.30 -2.87 10.58
CA LYS A 865 -30.65 -1.58 9.96
C LYS A 865 -31.10 -1.77 8.50
N PRO A 866 -31.97 -0.89 7.97
CA PRO A 866 -32.29 -0.88 6.56
C PRO A 866 -31.08 -0.50 5.70
N ASP A 867 -31.13 -0.85 4.42
CA ASP A 867 -30.06 -0.64 3.45
C ASP A 867 -30.64 -0.59 2.03
N VAL A 868 -30.10 0.28 1.16
CA VAL A 868 -30.56 0.39 -0.23
C VAL A 868 -30.45 -0.92 -0.98
N CYS A 869 -29.43 -1.76 -0.75
CA CYS A 869 -29.29 -3.00 -1.51
C CYS A 869 -30.46 -3.99 -1.29
N TYR A 870 -31.11 -3.96 -0.12
CA TYR A 870 -32.32 -4.77 0.14
C TYR A 870 -33.53 -4.34 -0.72
N SER A 871 -33.51 -3.14 -1.27
CA SER A 871 -34.44 -2.67 -2.32
C SER A 871 -34.30 -3.44 -3.63
N TRP A 872 -33.23 -4.20 -3.81
CA TRP A 872 -33.17 -5.29 -4.77
C TRP A 872 -33.43 -6.64 -4.11
N TRP A 873 -32.64 -7.04 -3.11
CA TRP A 873 -32.62 -8.44 -2.63
C TRP A 873 -33.95 -8.95 -2.05
N VAL A 874 -34.74 -8.10 -1.41
CA VAL A 874 -36.08 -8.46 -0.90
C VAL A 874 -37.15 -8.15 -1.94
N LEU A 875 -37.06 -6.99 -2.60
CA LEU A 875 -38.07 -6.52 -3.54
C LEU A 875 -38.15 -7.39 -4.80
N SER A 876 -37.01 -7.85 -5.33
CA SER A 876 -36.97 -8.74 -6.50
C SER A 876 -37.62 -10.09 -6.19
N CYS A 877 -37.42 -10.66 -5.00
CA CYS A 877 -38.15 -11.85 -4.54
C CYS A 877 -39.66 -11.63 -4.53
N LEU A 878 -40.14 -10.51 -3.97
CA LEU A 878 -41.56 -10.13 -4.00
C LEU A 878 -42.05 -9.89 -5.45
N GLY A 879 -41.18 -9.40 -6.34
CA GLY A 879 -41.43 -9.29 -7.78
C GLY A 879 -41.64 -10.64 -8.46
N ILE A 880 -40.74 -11.59 -8.24
CA ILE A 880 -40.81 -12.96 -8.76
C ILE A 880 -42.08 -13.67 -8.26
N LEU A 881 -42.42 -13.48 -6.99
CA LEU A 881 -43.60 -14.10 -6.35
C LEU A 881 -44.93 -13.37 -6.68
N GLY A 882 -44.86 -12.20 -7.34
CA GLY A 882 -46.03 -11.39 -7.67
C GLY A 882 -46.75 -10.85 -6.42
N ARG A 883 -45.98 -10.25 -5.50
CA ARG A 883 -46.40 -9.71 -4.19
C ARG A 883 -45.79 -8.33 -3.87
N LEU A 884 -45.43 -7.54 -4.88
CA LEU A 884 -44.85 -6.18 -4.69
C LEU A 884 -45.79 -5.23 -3.92
N ASP A 885 -47.10 -5.50 -3.95
CA ASP A 885 -48.14 -4.77 -3.25
C ASP A 885 -48.21 -5.05 -1.74
N TRP A 886 -47.41 -6.00 -1.23
CA TRP A 886 -47.36 -6.36 0.20
C TRP A 886 -46.45 -5.45 1.04
N ILE A 887 -45.79 -4.47 0.44
CA ILE A 887 -44.97 -3.45 1.12
C ILE A 887 -45.40 -2.03 0.73
N ASP A 888 -45.03 -1.05 1.54
CA ASP A 888 -45.18 0.37 1.20
C ASP A 888 -44.09 0.79 0.19
N GLY A 889 -44.38 0.58 -1.09
CA GLY A 889 -43.49 0.98 -2.19
C GLY A 889 -43.28 2.49 -2.31
N SER A 890 -44.14 3.33 -1.71
CA SER A 890 -43.97 4.79 -1.71
C SER A 890 -42.86 5.20 -0.74
N LYS A 891 -42.88 4.64 0.48
CA LYS A 891 -41.81 4.83 1.46
C LYS A 891 -40.48 4.22 1.02
N LEU A 892 -40.49 3.05 0.38
CA LEU A 892 -39.25 2.45 -0.13
C LEU A 892 -38.61 3.32 -1.22
N ARG A 893 -39.43 3.90 -2.11
CA ARG A 893 -38.96 4.88 -3.11
C ARG A 893 -38.33 6.10 -2.45
N GLU A 894 -38.96 6.66 -1.41
CA GLU A 894 -38.41 7.79 -0.65
C GLU A 894 -37.08 7.43 0.03
N PHE A 895 -36.98 6.25 0.64
CA PHE A 895 -35.75 5.75 1.26
C PHE A 895 -34.58 5.65 0.26
N ILE A 896 -34.80 5.08 -0.93
CA ILE A 896 -33.75 4.97 -1.96
C ILE A 896 -33.30 6.36 -2.44
N LEU A 897 -34.24 7.30 -2.65
CA LEU A 897 -33.92 8.65 -3.13
C LEU A 897 -33.20 9.50 -2.07
N ASN A 898 -33.45 9.27 -0.77
CA ASN A 898 -32.73 9.95 0.31
C ASN A 898 -31.28 9.47 0.47
N ALA A 899 -30.96 8.25 0.02
CA ALA A 899 -29.61 7.71 -0.02
C ALA A 899 -28.79 8.15 -1.26
N GLN A 900 -29.34 9.03 -2.10
CA GLN A 900 -28.65 9.58 -3.26
C GLN A 900 -27.74 10.75 -2.88
N ASP A 901 -26.51 10.76 -3.38
CA ASP A 901 -25.65 11.95 -3.32
C ASP A 901 -26.11 12.98 -4.38
N THR A 902 -26.47 14.19 -3.90
CA THR A 902 -26.98 15.29 -4.73
C THR A 902 -25.90 16.23 -5.27
N GLU A 903 -24.63 16.02 -4.91
CA GLU A 903 -23.46 16.77 -5.42
C GLU A 903 -22.67 15.95 -6.45
N THR A 904 -22.38 14.68 -6.16
CA THR A 904 -21.57 13.79 -7.02
C THR A 904 -22.36 12.75 -7.79
N GLY A 905 -23.60 12.47 -7.37
CA GLY A 905 -24.46 11.44 -7.95
C GLY A 905 -24.18 10.03 -7.42
N GLY A 906 -25.02 9.09 -7.86
CA GLY A 906 -25.00 7.72 -7.36
C GLY A 906 -25.85 7.55 -6.09
N ILE A 907 -25.96 6.32 -5.61
CA ILE A 907 -26.75 5.96 -4.43
C ILE A 907 -25.84 5.19 -3.46
N ALA A 908 -25.84 5.58 -2.20
CA ALA A 908 -25.17 4.91 -1.09
C ALA A 908 -26.08 3.85 -0.44
N ASP A 909 -25.62 3.19 0.62
CA ASP A 909 -26.46 2.28 1.40
C ASP A 909 -27.51 3.02 2.26
N ARG A 910 -27.23 4.27 2.70
CA ARG A 910 -28.15 5.15 3.47
C ARG A 910 -27.89 6.65 3.20
N GLU A 911 -28.80 7.50 3.70
CA GLU A 911 -28.66 8.96 3.67
C GLU A 911 -27.38 9.43 4.40
N GLY A 912 -26.51 10.14 3.67
CA GLY A 912 -25.26 10.72 4.19
C GLY A 912 -24.03 9.82 4.11
N ASP A 913 -24.19 8.55 3.72
CA ASP A 913 -23.08 7.63 3.45
C ASP A 913 -22.53 7.84 2.01
N MET A 914 -21.37 7.27 1.68
CA MET A 914 -20.68 7.50 0.39
C MET A 914 -21.26 6.61 -0.72
N PRO A 915 -21.62 7.13 -1.91
CA PRO A 915 -22.11 6.32 -3.01
C PRO A 915 -21.09 5.31 -3.54
N ASP A 916 -21.60 4.15 -3.96
CA ASP A 916 -20.85 3.17 -4.72
C ASP A 916 -21.71 2.56 -5.84
N VAL A 917 -21.08 1.82 -6.76
CA VAL A 917 -21.76 1.26 -7.93
C VAL A 917 -22.73 0.12 -7.59
N PHE A 918 -22.52 -0.60 -6.48
CA PHE A 918 -23.33 -1.73 -6.02
C PHE A 918 -24.66 -1.20 -5.47
N HIS A 919 -24.63 -0.23 -4.56
CA HIS A 919 -25.83 0.44 -4.07
C HIS A 919 -26.51 1.28 -5.17
N THR A 920 -25.73 1.88 -6.08
CA THR A 920 -26.29 2.58 -7.27
C THR A 920 -27.08 1.63 -8.16
N VAL A 921 -26.54 0.47 -8.55
CA VAL A 921 -27.28 -0.46 -9.43
C VAL A 921 -28.52 -1.03 -8.73
N PHE A 922 -28.43 -1.41 -7.45
CA PHE A 922 -29.57 -2.00 -6.74
C PHE A 922 -30.64 -0.98 -6.33
N GLY A 923 -30.27 0.27 -6.06
CA GLY A 923 -31.21 1.38 -5.91
C GLY A 923 -31.95 1.69 -7.22
N ILE A 924 -31.23 1.81 -8.34
CA ILE A 924 -31.84 2.00 -9.67
C ILE A 924 -32.73 0.81 -10.05
N ALA A 925 -32.30 -0.42 -9.77
CA ALA A 925 -33.07 -1.63 -10.02
C ALA A 925 -34.36 -1.69 -9.17
N GLY A 926 -34.27 -1.34 -7.88
CA GLY A 926 -35.43 -1.22 -6.99
C GLY A 926 -36.41 -0.14 -7.45
N LEU A 927 -35.92 1.04 -7.85
CA LEU A 927 -36.74 2.11 -8.41
C LEU A 927 -37.47 1.68 -9.70
N SER A 928 -36.81 0.91 -10.58
CA SER A 928 -37.44 0.36 -11.79
C SER A 928 -38.55 -0.65 -11.46
N LEU A 929 -38.33 -1.56 -10.51
CA LEU A 929 -39.39 -2.48 -10.02
C LEU A 929 -40.58 -1.74 -9.38
N LEU A 930 -40.33 -0.59 -8.75
CA LEU A 930 -41.36 0.30 -8.21
C LEU A 930 -42.01 1.21 -9.27
N GLY A 931 -41.68 1.07 -10.55
CA GLY A 931 -42.24 1.89 -11.64
C GLY A 931 -41.86 3.36 -11.56
N TYR A 932 -40.60 3.67 -11.25
CA TYR A 932 -40.07 5.03 -11.32
C TYR A 932 -39.93 5.50 -12.78
N GLU A 933 -40.18 6.78 -13.04
CA GLU A 933 -40.19 7.32 -14.40
C GLU A 933 -38.78 7.37 -15.02
N ASN A 934 -38.70 7.24 -16.35
CA ASN A 934 -37.47 7.30 -17.16
C ASN A 934 -36.42 6.18 -16.94
N LEU A 935 -36.71 5.15 -16.14
CA LEU A 935 -35.90 3.94 -16.06
C LEU A 935 -36.44 2.83 -16.97
N GLN A 936 -35.55 2.07 -17.60
CA GLN A 936 -35.93 0.86 -18.33
C GLN A 936 -36.35 -0.26 -17.36
N PRO A 937 -37.34 -1.10 -17.72
CA PRO A 937 -37.72 -2.25 -16.92
C PRO A 937 -36.57 -3.25 -16.76
N ILE A 938 -36.39 -3.75 -15.53
CA ILE A 938 -35.44 -4.82 -15.21
C ILE A 938 -36.19 -6.14 -14.91
N ASP A 939 -35.60 -7.26 -15.33
CA ASP A 939 -36.11 -8.59 -15.00
C ASP A 939 -35.73 -8.96 -13.54
N PRO A 940 -36.71 -9.25 -12.65
CA PRO A 940 -36.46 -9.49 -11.24
C PRO A 940 -35.77 -10.83 -10.96
N THR A 941 -35.70 -11.76 -11.91
CA THR A 941 -35.00 -13.05 -11.76
C THR A 941 -33.54 -12.97 -12.22
N TYR A 942 -33.25 -12.15 -13.23
CA TYR A 942 -31.92 -12.09 -13.84
C TYR A 942 -31.07 -10.90 -13.43
N CYS A 943 -31.64 -9.85 -12.83
CA CYS A 943 -30.97 -8.56 -12.62
C CYS A 943 -30.38 -8.02 -13.94
N LEU A 944 -31.15 -8.12 -15.02
CA LEU A 944 -30.79 -7.67 -16.36
C LEU A 944 -31.94 -6.89 -17.00
N PRO A 945 -31.68 -5.81 -17.76
CA PRO A 945 -32.72 -5.04 -18.43
C PRO A 945 -33.57 -5.89 -19.37
N GLN A 946 -34.88 -5.65 -19.41
CA GLN A 946 -35.84 -6.49 -20.14
C GLN A 946 -35.52 -6.60 -21.63
N ARG A 947 -34.90 -5.56 -22.23
CA ARG A 947 -34.42 -5.57 -23.63
C ARG A 947 -33.38 -6.67 -23.90
N VAL A 948 -32.58 -7.01 -22.90
CA VAL A 948 -31.49 -8.00 -22.95
C VAL A 948 -32.08 -9.39 -22.76
N MET A 949 -33.03 -9.54 -21.82
CA MET A 949 -33.74 -10.79 -21.58
C MET A 949 -34.55 -11.30 -22.77
N ASN A 950 -34.98 -10.42 -23.68
CA ASN A 950 -35.60 -10.82 -24.95
C ASN A 950 -34.67 -11.65 -25.86
N LYS A 951 -33.37 -11.65 -25.61
CA LYS A 951 -32.34 -12.40 -26.37
C LYS A 951 -31.97 -13.73 -25.70
N VAL A 952 -32.32 -13.91 -24.42
CA VAL A 952 -32.03 -15.14 -23.67
C VAL A 952 -32.92 -16.28 -24.18
N PRO A 953 -32.37 -17.48 -24.46
CA PRO A 953 -33.18 -18.63 -24.85
C PRO A 953 -34.20 -18.96 -23.76
N LYS A 954 -35.49 -18.98 -24.10
CA LYS A 954 -36.51 -19.48 -23.16
C LYS A 954 -36.28 -20.96 -22.93
N PHE A 955 -36.00 -21.33 -21.69
CA PHE A 955 -35.93 -22.73 -21.30
C PHE A 955 -37.33 -23.35 -21.38
N ASN A 956 -37.55 -24.19 -22.40
CA ASN A 956 -38.72 -25.06 -22.43
C ASN A 956 -38.43 -26.24 -21.49
N MET A 957 -39.19 -26.31 -20.38
CA MET A 957 -39.30 -27.50 -19.54
C MET A 957 -39.94 -28.66 -20.31
#